data_AF-A0A4R4FE65-F1
#
_entry.id   AF-A0A4R4FE65-F1
#
_cell.length_a   1.000
_cell.length_b   1.000
_cell.length_c   1.000
_cell.angle_alpha   90.00
_cell.angle_beta   90.00
_cell.angle_gamma   90.00
#
_symmetry.space_group_name_H-M   'P 1'
#
loop_
_entity.id
_entity.type
_entity.pdbx_description
1 polymer ?
#
loop_
_entity_poly.entity_id
_entity_poly.type
_entity_poly.pdbx_seq_one_letter_code
_entity_poly.pdbx_strand_id
1 'polypeptide(L)'
;MKIKKLKSMKKRFLSLLLCAVMLCGFVPQGTMAASASTGGDVCAHHVEHTEDCGYSKGVEGSLCTHEHAEDCTIFETNCVHSHDESCYPNETVLDDSTTPSKAGEASPTECTHVCGEESACTTKKLNCTHSHDENCGYVEAVEGTPCNYDCPLCSELDNEIEEFSLRSEEVTDFATLKETIEELTSGSTETISVNAEKIAFDSTITVPAGVEVTLSFSQVTIFEPNQKDLSSLFFIPEEAGLTIGETTTDAYRSTWRGYSGNAGYMQEALIESKGDLILNSGIIGDWASSKAVIALDGDKSLFVMNGGQIGSSDYYWPDCAVKLDNGANLNLNDGVITGSAKIGVHADHQSMFTMEGGLIEKAKDKGVLVDHGSAFTMNDGEISENGLSEIWWMDAGGVNVFDGSSFTMNGGEISYNKGGTGGVCIGNNVDTMQNAYKDLDVLPSNTPAIATFIFNDGYIGSNTGYDKGGGLFVSANADVTMNGGSLSENTTEVGGGGVLIQDGYLLKYAGNEKKPVTADDYPKVSMSEWQTRFPGRFTMNGGSISRNEALGKYTQGGSAAPMDVDGDGGGILIWSNEVYLKAGEIAHNTAKNHGGGVHVKTVPYHLSLSRVEIRTNKASNEGGGLWFCPIGISDIYFEEGALVTGNTAVNAGDDFYTVEKRKDTFTTSLGGQQSQVNGILYMSDKTLGGGKVHWYADNHGDRYIAGTTPEEDVTSIYNRTNAYGLKSQLEQKDIDTAEQLVSLIVVDNQAESGGGISANGWITIGKGPQPIQVTLSGEKHLLDFEGTQFNFSDEVFRFKLTDTNLPGTLGYSLSKTTSSSEVIPSSEPKIGAFSFDINFSLPGTYTFDVTEIKGDDEAYQYDNAKYHIEYKITLNADNVLQESHTIKKETLQPTQSTTEVDKIVFENVHAPKTSVQVTKVWNDNNNQDGKRPESVTIKLLADGKVVEGKTLTLTAANNWTGTFSDLDGYKAGKKIAYTVEEITISNGYEVSVTGTAADGYTVTNTYHAPKMGGITIEKEVTGTQGDKDKKFHFTVTLDDKTISGTYGDMEFTNGVAEIILKHGEKANATGLPAGTGYTVVEKEANSNGYTTSSIADKGTIPENSSAEVKFTNHKDGVETPKPDPTPKPTPDTPDDVPQTGDTSNISLWIALACFSVFGIAVILFGRKQRHKRHK
;
A
#
# COMPACT_ATOMS: atom_id res chain seq x y z
N MET A 1 1.41 -41.33 -7.79
CA MET A 1 1.50 -42.79 -7.57
C MET A 1 2.81 -43.14 -6.82
N LYS A 2 2.69 -43.63 -5.58
CA LYS A 2 3.66 -44.34 -4.69
C LYS A 2 5.06 -43.78 -4.32
N ILE A 3 5.12 -43.27 -3.06
CA ILE A 3 6.10 -43.49 -1.96
C ILE A 3 7.48 -42.80 -2.12
N LYS A 4 7.86 -41.79 -1.32
CA LYS A 4 8.17 -41.89 0.13
C LYS A 4 7.89 -40.60 0.94
N LYS A 5 7.10 -40.76 2.01
CA LYS A 5 7.07 -39.93 3.23
C LYS A 5 7.67 -40.76 4.39
N LEU A 6 8.52 -40.14 5.21
CA LEU A 6 8.95 -40.50 6.56
C LEU A 6 8.95 -39.15 7.30
N LYS A 7 8.32 -38.88 8.44
CA LYS A 7 8.01 -39.65 9.64
C LYS A 7 6.77 -39.03 10.31
N SER A 8 5.79 -39.83 10.70
CA SER A 8 4.98 -39.63 11.92
C SER A 8 3.92 -40.73 11.95
N MET A 9 4.19 -41.81 12.67
CA MET A 9 3.22 -42.76 13.24
C MET A 9 3.99 -43.98 13.74
N LYS A 10 4.07 -44.12 15.07
CA LYS A 10 3.98 -45.39 15.81
C LYS A 10 4.19 -45.11 17.30
N LYS A 11 3.11 -44.67 17.93
CA LYS A 11 2.73 -45.01 19.32
C LYS A 11 1.26 -44.59 19.53
N ARG A 12 0.39 -45.11 18.67
CA ARG A 12 -1.03 -45.37 18.95
C ARG A 12 -1.22 -46.88 18.78
N PHE A 13 -0.87 -47.64 19.83
CA PHE A 13 -1.19 -49.06 19.92
C PHE A 13 -1.69 -49.43 21.33
N LEU A 14 -2.11 -48.44 22.11
CA LEU A 14 -2.70 -48.64 23.44
C LEU A 14 -3.98 -47.81 23.68
N SER A 15 -4.46 -47.04 22.69
CA SER A 15 -5.74 -46.30 22.78
C SER A 15 -6.86 -46.90 21.92
N LEU A 16 -6.65 -48.10 21.38
CA LEU A 16 -7.67 -48.87 20.63
C LEU A 16 -8.08 -50.17 21.36
N LEU A 17 -7.61 -50.37 22.59
CA LEU A 17 -8.05 -51.46 23.47
C LEU A 17 -8.73 -50.98 24.76
N LEU A 18 -8.93 -49.66 24.91
CA LEU A 18 -9.66 -49.04 26.04
C LEU A 18 -10.88 -48.21 25.59
N CYS A 19 -11.25 -48.30 24.30
CA CYS A 19 -12.55 -47.87 23.77
C CYS A 19 -13.64 -48.96 23.86
N ALA A 20 -13.45 -49.96 24.74
CA ALA A 20 -14.42 -51.03 24.99
C ALA A 20 -15.12 -50.93 26.38
N VAL A 21 -14.97 -49.82 27.12
CA VAL A 21 -15.55 -49.66 28.48
C VAL A 21 -16.18 -48.27 28.72
N MET A 22 -16.50 -47.48 27.69
CA MET A 22 -17.26 -46.23 27.88
C MET A 22 -18.37 -46.04 26.83
N LEU A 23 -19.25 -47.03 26.77
CA LEU A 23 -20.60 -46.91 26.23
C LEU A 23 -21.52 -47.66 27.21
N CYS A 24 -22.09 -46.92 28.16
CA CYS A 24 -23.34 -47.22 28.89
C CYS A 24 -23.56 -46.15 29.97
N GLY A 25 -24.64 -45.37 29.86
CA GLY A 25 -25.28 -44.80 31.05
C GLY A 25 -25.72 -43.33 30.97
N PHE A 26 -27.02 -43.16 30.72
CA PHE A 26 -27.92 -42.13 31.29
C PHE A 26 -27.99 -40.73 30.66
N VAL A 27 -29.03 -40.56 29.83
CA VAL A 27 -30.01 -39.47 29.96
C VAL A 27 -31.27 -40.06 30.66
N PRO A 28 -32.30 -39.26 31.00
CA PRO A 28 -32.66 -38.79 32.33
C PRO A 28 -33.79 -39.62 32.98
N GLN A 29 -33.96 -39.53 34.30
CA GLN A 29 -35.24 -39.85 34.96
C GLN A 29 -35.99 -38.54 35.24
N GLY A 30 -37.20 -38.44 34.69
CA GLY A 30 -38.18 -37.42 35.04
C GLY A 30 -39.00 -37.80 36.28
N THR A 31 -40.19 -37.18 36.34
CA THR A 31 -41.33 -37.34 37.27
C THR A 31 -41.32 -36.47 38.52
N MET A 32 -42.43 -35.91 39.01
CA MET A 32 -43.85 -35.83 38.61
C MET A 32 -44.51 -34.85 39.59
N ALA A 33 -45.57 -34.16 39.14
CA ALA A 33 -46.86 -33.93 39.81
C ALA A 33 -47.54 -32.73 39.13
N ALA A 34 -48.62 -32.91 38.36
CA ALA A 34 -50.02 -33.17 38.79
C ALA A 34 -50.62 -31.94 39.49
N SER A 35 -51.81 -31.43 39.20
CA SER A 35 -53.01 -31.80 38.43
C SER A 35 -53.88 -30.51 38.39
N ALA A 36 -54.86 -30.23 37.53
CA ALA A 36 -56.09 -30.94 37.18
C ALA A 36 -56.82 -30.02 36.16
N SER A 37 -57.20 -30.47 34.96
CA SER A 37 -58.55 -30.93 34.58
C SER A 37 -59.74 -30.06 35.02
N THR A 38 -60.36 -29.40 34.04
CA THR A 38 -61.82 -29.29 33.72
C THR A 38 -61.88 -28.35 32.51
N GLY A 39 -62.51 -28.59 31.35
CA GLY A 39 -63.69 -29.37 31.02
C GLY A 39 -64.75 -28.43 30.40
N GLY A 40 -65.18 -28.71 29.17
CA GLY A 40 -66.32 -28.07 28.46
C GLY A 40 -65.96 -26.78 27.72
N ASP A 41 -66.37 -26.50 26.48
CA ASP A 41 -67.40 -27.14 25.65
C ASP A 41 -67.12 -26.98 24.15
N VAL A 42 -67.84 -27.82 23.42
CA VAL A 42 -67.81 -28.14 21.99
C VAL A 42 -68.65 -27.14 21.21
N CYS A 43 -68.26 -26.85 19.96
CA CYS A 43 -69.24 -26.83 18.87
C CYS A 43 -68.90 -27.96 17.91
N ALA A 44 -69.84 -28.90 17.78
CA ALA A 44 -69.80 -30.01 16.85
C ALA A 44 -70.38 -29.53 15.52
N HIS A 45 -69.65 -29.75 14.41
CA HIS A 45 -70.21 -30.10 13.10
C HIS A 45 -69.05 -30.33 12.11
N HIS A 46 -68.70 -31.58 11.85
CA HIS A 46 -68.80 -32.23 10.53
C HIS A 46 -68.09 -33.58 10.55
N VAL A 47 -68.70 -34.52 9.83
CA VAL A 47 -68.44 -35.95 9.84
C VAL A 47 -67.93 -36.33 8.45
N GLU A 48 -66.78 -37.02 8.42
CA GLU A 48 -66.15 -37.80 7.33
C GLU A 48 -65.64 -37.09 6.05
N HIS A 49 -64.39 -37.42 5.69
CA HIS A 49 -63.85 -37.35 4.33
C HIS A 49 -63.70 -38.77 3.78
N THR A 50 -64.05 -39.00 2.50
CA THR A 50 -63.86 -40.27 1.78
C THR A 50 -62.48 -40.35 1.12
N GLU A 51 -61.92 -41.56 1.05
CA GLU A 51 -60.51 -41.92 0.74
C GLU A 51 -59.94 -41.55 -0.66
N ASP A 52 -60.58 -40.68 -1.46
CA ASP A 52 -60.15 -40.44 -2.85
C ASP A 52 -59.24 -39.21 -3.05
N CYS A 53 -58.88 -38.46 -2.01
CA CYS A 53 -57.79 -37.50 -2.08
C CYS A 53 -56.66 -37.94 -1.15
N GLY A 54 -55.44 -38.06 -1.67
CA GLY A 54 -54.24 -38.52 -0.95
C GLY A 54 -53.76 -37.57 0.14
N TYR A 55 -54.65 -37.10 1.01
CA TYR A 55 -54.37 -36.16 2.07
C TYR A 55 -53.63 -36.85 3.22
N SER A 56 -52.55 -36.21 3.67
CA SER A 56 -51.92 -36.52 4.96
C SER A 56 -52.02 -35.29 5.85
N LYS A 57 -52.42 -35.53 7.11
CA LYS A 57 -52.80 -34.49 8.06
C LYS A 57 -51.62 -33.61 8.45
N GLY A 58 -51.71 -32.30 8.18
CA GLY A 58 -50.72 -31.30 8.59
C GLY A 58 -50.64 -31.15 10.10
N VAL A 59 -49.43 -30.88 10.60
CA VAL A 59 -49.17 -30.61 12.03
C VAL A 59 -49.22 -29.11 12.26
N GLU A 60 -49.83 -28.72 13.38
CA GLU A 60 -50.06 -27.34 13.80
C GLU A 60 -48.76 -26.49 13.75
N GLY A 61 -48.81 -25.38 13.00
CA GLY A 61 -47.68 -24.45 12.84
C GLY A 61 -46.81 -24.61 11.58
N SER A 62 -47.25 -25.37 10.56
CA SER A 62 -46.55 -25.45 9.26
C SER A 62 -47.49 -25.35 8.06
N LEU A 63 -47.06 -24.66 6.99
CA LEU A 63 -47.82 -24.44 5.75
C LEU A 63 -48.07 -25.77 5.01
N CYS A 64 -49.27 -25.94 4.46
CA CYS A 64 -49.65 -27.09 3.64
C CYS A 64 -48.99 -27.03 2.25
N THR A 65 -48.43 -28.15 1.78
CA THR A 65 -47.97 -28.31 0.38
C THR A 65 -48.75 -29.42 -0.30
N HIS A 66 -49.22 -29.21 -1.54
CA HIS A 66 -49.72 -30.27 -2.42
C HIS A 66 -49.09 -30.14 -3.82
N GLU A 67 -49.01 -31.24 -4.58
CA GLU A 67 -48.47 -31.27 -5.96
C GLU A 67 -49.59 -31.32 -7.00
N HIS A 68 -49.45 -30.56 -8.10
CA HIS A 68 -50.34 -30.57 -9.26
C HIS A 68 -49.90 -31.63 -10.29
N ALA A 69 -50.85 -32.37 -10.86
CA ALA A 69 -50.61 -33.31 -11.96
C ALA A 69 -50.56 -32.61 -13.34
N GLU A 70 -49.92 -33.25 -14.33
CA GLU A 70 -49.58 -32.70 -15.67
C GLU A 70 -50.79 -32.26 -16.53
N ASP A 71 -52.03 -32.50 -16.09
CA ASP A 71 -53.26 -32.18 -16.83
C ASP A 71 -53.88 -30.81 -16.48
N CYS A 72 -53.29 -30.03 -15.57
CA CYS A 72 -53.83 -28.74 -15.10
C CYS A 72 -53.26 -27.46 -15.78
N THR A 73 -52.71 -27.54 -17.00
CA THR A 73 -52.15 -26.37 -17.71
C THR A 73 -52.66 -26.24 -19.15
N ILE A 74 -53.01 -25.02 -19.56
CA ILE A 74 -53.20 -24.65 -20.97
C ILE A 74 -52.19 -23.57 -21.36
N PHE A 75 -51.80 -23.60 -22.65
CA PHE A 75 -50.85 -22.67 -23.23
C PHE A 75 -51.59 -21.49 -23.85
N GLU A 76 -51.21 -20.27 -23.47
CA GLU A 76 -51.70 -19.04 -24.11
C GLU A 76 -50.55 -18.40 -24.91
N THR A 77 -50.84 -18.02 -26.16
CA THR A 77 -49.85 -17.46 -27.09
C THR A 77 -50.08 -15.96 -27.21
N ASN A 78 -49.33 -15.15 -26.45
CA ASN A 78 -49.28 -13.70 -26.63
C ASN A 78 -47.91 -13.30 -27.17
N CYS A 79 -47.84 -13.05 -28.48
CA CYS A 79 -46.61 -12.59 -29.14
C CYS A 79 -46.59 -11.04 -29.15
N VAL A 80 -45.75 -10.39 -28.32
CA VAL A 80 -45.41 -8.96 -28.44
C VAL A 80 -44.03 -8.86 -29.11
N HIS A 81 -43.91 -8.09 -30.19
CA HIS A 81 -42.66 -7.86 -30.91
C HIS A 81 -42.51 -6.39 -31.30
N SER A 82 -41.27 -5.92 -31.48
CA SER A 82 -40.99 -4.58 -32.02
C SER A 82 -41.11 -4.56 -33.53
N HIS A 83 -41.80 -3.57 -34.10
CA HIS A 83 -41.85 -3.35 -35.55
C HIS A 83 -40.51 -2.79 -36.06
N ASP A 84 -40.04 -3.28 -37.21
CA ASP A 84 -38.90 -2.72 -37.93
C ASP A 84 -39.35 -1.83 -39.11
N GLU A 85 -38.41 -1.19 -39.81
CA GLU A 85 -38.69 -0.30 -40.96
C GLU A 85 -39.49 -0.96 -42.08
N SER A 86 -39.52 -2.30 -42.17
CA SER A 86 -40.30 -3.02 -43.19
C SER A 86 -41.81 -3.05 -42.92
N CYS A 87 -42.22 -2.66 -41.70
CA CYS A 87 -43.61 -2.64 -41.25
C CYS A 87 -44.35 -1.34 -41.62
N TYR A 88 -43.66 -0.37 -42.24
CA TYR A 88 -44.22 0.92 -42.65
C TYR A 88 -44.15 1.10 -44.19
N PRO A 89 -45.21 1.62 -44.85
CA PRO A 89 -45.18 1.83 -46.29
C PRO A 89 -44.20 2.95 -46.68
N ASN A 90 -43.30 2.64 -47.63
CA ASN A 90 -42.35 3.58 -48.21
C ASN A 90 -43.06 4.58 -49.15
N GLU A 91 -43.27 5.82 -48.72
CA GLU A 91 -43.37 6.97 -49.63
C GLU A 91 -42.44 8.12 -49.21
N THR A 92 -41.53 8.42 -50.14
CA THR A 92 -40.50 9.46 -50.18
C THR A 92 -41.05 10.89 -50.10
N VAL A 93 -40.47 11.75 -49.24
CA VAL A 93 -40.09 13.13 -49.59
C VAL A 93 -38.84 13.58 -48.81
N LEU A 94 -37.81 13.99 -49.55
CA LEU A 94 -36.64 14.77 -49.13
C LEU A 94 -37.02 16.25 -48.95
N ASP A 95 -36.72 16.87 -47.80
CA ASP A 95 -36.19 18.24 -47.73
C ASP A 95 -35.51 18.51 -46.38
N ASP A 96 -34.37 19.20 -46.46
CA ASP A 96 -33.45 19.61 -45.42
C ASP A 96 -33.84 21.01 -44.95
N SER A 97 -34.38 21.11 -43.72
CA SER A 97 -34.50 22.29 -42.84
C SER A 97 -35.89 22.36 -42.17
N THR A 98 -35.99 21.89 -40.92
CA THR A 98 -36.74 22.50 -39.81
C THR A 98 -36.70 21.61 -38.55
N THR A 99 -36.72 22.27 -37.39
CA THR A 99 -36.62 21.76 -36.00
C THR A 99 -37.55 20.58 -35.62
N PRO A 100 -37.13 19.65 -34.74
CA PRO A 100 -37.94 18.51 -34.32
C PRO A 100 -38.95 18.92 -33.24
N SER A 101 -40.11 19.41 -33.68
CA SER A 101 -41.31 19.50 -32.85
C SER A 101 -42.48 19.37 -33.81
N LYS A 102 -43.08 18.17 -33.83
CA LYS A 102 -44.23 17.68 -34.63
C LYS A 102 -43.86 16.64 -35.69
N ALA A 103 -43.71 15.39 -35.25
CA ALA A 103 -44.05 14.22 -36.04
C ALA A 103 -44.94 13.34 -35.14
N GLY A 104 -46.25 13.37 -35.39
CA GLY A 104 -47.24 12.54 -34.73
C GLY A 104 -47.97 11.69 -35.77
N GLU A 105 -48.15 10.42 -35.41
CA GLU A 105 -49.14 9.46 -35.90
C GLU A 105 -48.95 8.82 -37.29
N ALA A 106 -48.35 7.63 -37.30
CA ALA A 106 -48.69 6.56 -38.24
C ALA A 106 -48.79 5.22 -37.48
N SER A 107 -49.95 4.56 -37.53
CA SER A 107 -50.18 3.24 -36.92
C SER A 107 -49.81 2.11 -37.91
N PRO A 108 -49.17 1.01 -37.45
CA PRO A 108 -48.80 -0.14 -38.28
C PRO A 108 -50.04 -0.93 -38.73
N THR A 109 -50.02 -1.52 -39.93
CA THR A 109 -51.07 -2.44 -40.43
C THR A 109 -50.69 -3.91 -40.21
N GLU A 110 -51.67 -4.74 -39.82
CA GLU A 110 -51.52 -6.16 -39.42
C GLU A 110 -50.49 -6.98 -40.20
N CYS A 111 -49.41 -7.40 -39.52
CA CYS A 111 -48.49 -8.43 -40.00
C CYS A 111 -49.04 -9.83 -39.65
N THR A 112 -49.05 -10.77 -40.60
CA THR A 112 -49.45 -12.16 -40.37
C THR A 112 -48.21 -13.05 -40.23
N HIS A 113 -47.95 -13.56 -39.03
CA HIS A 113 -46.96 -14.61 -38.78
C HIS A 113 -47.49 -15.64 -37.77
N VAL A 114 -47.13 -16.91 -37.93
CA VAL A 114 -47.57 -18.04 -37.08
C VAL A 114 -46.46 -18.36 -36.07
N CYS A 115 -46.72 -18.19 -34.77
CA CYS A 115 -45.76 -18.52 -33.69
C CYS A 115 -45.65 -20.07 -33.54
N GLY A 116 -44.42 -20.60 -33.38
CA GLY A 116 -44.12 -22.04 -33.26
C GLY A 116 -43.16 -22.35 -32.09
N GLU A 117 -43.04 -23.63 -31.69
CA GLU A 117 -42.49 -24.13 -30.41
C GLU A 117 -41.04 -23.73 -30.05
N GLU A 118 -40.26 -23.16 -30.98
CA GLU A 118 -38.89 -22.68 -30.71
C GLU A 118 -38.81 -21.16 -30.42
N SER A 119 -39.93 -20.45 -30.45
CA SER A 119 -40.01 -19.05 -30.02
C SER A 119 -40.44 -18.98 -28.56
N ALA A 120 -39.72 -18.22 -27.71
CA ALA A 120 -39.96 -18.08 -26.26
C ALA A 120 -41.28 -17.35 -25.90
N CYS A 121 -42.31 -17.45 -26.74
CA CYS A 121 -43.57 -16.71 -26.68
C CYS A 121 -44.71 -17.50 -26.01
N THR A 122 -44.41 -18.45 -25.13
CA THR A 122 -45.44 -19.26 -24.44
C THR A 122 -45.26 -19.19 -22.93
N THR A 123 -46.17 -18.52 -22.23
CA THR A 123 -46.24 -18.51 -20.76
C THR A 123 -47.20 -19.58 -20.26
N LYS A 124 -46.80 -20.28 -19.19
CA LYS A 124 -47.51 -21.42 -18.62
C LYS A 124 -48.52 -20.91 -17.59
N LYS A 125 -49.83 -21.05 -17.85
CA LYS A 125 -50.88 -20.69 -16.90
C LYS A 125 -51.64 -21.93 -16.41
N LEU A 126 -51.89 -22.00 -15.10
CA LEU A 126 -52.74 -23.02 -14.49
C LEU A 126 -54.20 -22.79 -14.91
N ASN A 127 -54.91 -23.84 -15.32
CA ASN A 127 -56.36 -23.78 -15.51
C ASN A 127 -57.01 -25.00 -14.85
N CYS A 128 -57.30 -24.87 -13.56
CA CYS A 128 -58.01 -25.88 -12.79
C CYS A 128 -59.52 -25.77 -13.06
N THR A 129 -60.06 -26.56 -13.99
CA THR A 129 -61.52 -26.61 -14.21
C THR A 129 -62.20 -27.46 -13.14
N HIS A 130 -62.86 -26.80 -12.19
CA HIS A 130 -63.88 -27.40 -11.35
C HIS A 130 -65.08 -26.45 -11.20
N SER A 131 -66.26 -27.00 -10.94
CA SER A 131 -67.52 -26.25 -10.89
C SER A 131 -67.95 -26.01 -9.45
N HIS A 132 -68.33 -24.78 -9.12
CA HIS A 132 -68.91 -24.39 -7.82
C HIS A 132 -70.39 -24.05 -7.98
N ASP A 133 -71.17 -24.27 -6.92
CA ASP A 133 -72.53 -23.75 -6.81
C ASP A 133 -72.53 -22.35 -6.14
N GLU A 134 -73.65 -21.63 -6.27
CA GLU A 134 -73.79 -20.21 -5.92
C GLU A 134 -73.67 -19.89 -4.41
N ASN A 135 -73.46 -20.90 -3.54
CA ASN A 135 -73.35 -20.72 -2.08
C ASN A 135 -71.95 -21.05 -1.52
N CYS A 136 -70.92 -21.21 -2.38
CA CYS A 136 -69.65 -21.82 -1.99
C CYS A 136 -68.59 -20.87 -1.39
N GLY A 137 -68.76 -19.53 -1.42
CA GLY A 137 -67.85 -18.59 -0.72
C GLY A 137 -66.37 -18.64 -1.15
N TYR A 138 -66.07 -19.14 -2.35
CA TYR A 138 -64.70 -19.34 -2.84
C TYR A 138 -64.17 -18.06 -3.54
N VAL A 139 -62.97 -17.62 -3.15
CA VAL A 139 -62.21 -16.55 -3.83
C VAL A 139 -60.96 -17.17 -4.45
N GLU A 140 -60.73 -16.91 -5.73
CA GLU A 140 -59.66 -17.52 -6.52
C GLU A 140 -58.29 -16.92 -6.15
N ALA A 141 -57.23 -17.74 -6.09
CA ALA A 141 -55.92 -17.32 -5.63
C ALA A 141 -55.13 -16.48 -6.66
N VAL A 142 -54.48 -15.41 -6.20
CA VAL A 142 -53.46 -14.65 -6.93
C VAL A 142 -52.07 -15.05 -6.43
N GLU A 143 -51.10 -15.11 -7.34
CA GLU A 143 -49.74 -15.60 -7.08
C GLU A 143 -49.08 -14.86 -5.90
N GLY A 144 -48.69 -15.62 -4.87
CA GLY A 144 -48.04 -15.09 -3.65
C GLY A 144 -48.87 -15.15 -2.36
N THR A 145 -50.16 -15.48 -2.41
CA THR A 145 -51.05 -15.50 -1.22
C THR A 145 -51.64 -16.89 -0.97
N PRO A 146 -51.71 -17.42 0.27
CA PRO A 146 -52.36 -18.70 0.53
C PRO A 146 -53.89 -18.59 0.43
N CYS A 147 -54.55 -19.65 -0.02
CA CYS A 147 -56.00 -19.70 -0.21
C CYS A 147 -56.75 -19.35 1.09
N ASN A 148 -57.73 -18.43 1.01
CA ASN A 148 -58.64 -18.11 2.11
C ASN A 148 -60.04 -18.66 1.82
N TYR A 149 -60.78 -19.04 2.88
CA TYR A 149 -62.16 -19.54 2.79
C TYR A 149 -63.05 -18.60 3.59
N ASP A 150 -63.99 -17.93 2.92
CA ASP A 150 -65.00 -17.12 3.61
C ASP A 150 -66.22 -18.00 3.89
N CYS A 151 -66.48 -18.27 5.17
CA CYS A 151 -67.54 -19.16 5.60
C CYS A 151 -68.85 -18.39 5.83
N PRO A 152 -69.94 -18.66 5.07
CA PRO A 152 -71.22 -17.99 5.28
C PRO A 152 -71.99 -18.48 6.54
N LEU A 153 -71.33 -19.23 7.43
CA LEU A 153 -71.85 -19.62 8.75
C LEU A 153 -71.04 -19.00 9.91
N CYS A 154 -69.92 -18.32 9.64
CA CYS A 154 -69.31 -17.42 10.62
C CYS A 154 -70.09 -16.09 10.73
N SER A 155 -70.88 -15.75 9.70
CA SER A 155 -71.77 -14.59 9.66
C SER A 155 -73.03 -14.71 10.55
N GLU A 156 -73.18 -15.78 11.34
CA GLU A 156 -74.23 -15.88 12.38
C GLU A 156 -73.69 -16.21 13.79
N LEU A 157 -72.38 -16.16 14.03
CA LEU A 157 -71.79 -16.27 15.37
C LEU A 157 -71.00 -15.05 15.87
N ASP A 158 -71.07 -13.93 15.15
CA ASP A 158 -70.66 -12.59 15.63
C ASP A 158 -71.84 -11.73 16.13
N ASN A 159 -73.03 -12.32 16.32
CA ASN A 159 -74.19 -11.63 16.89
C ASN A 159 -74.30 -11.75 18.42
N GLU A 160 -73.16 -11.78 19.12
CA GLU A 160 -73.04 -11.19 20.45
C GLU A 160 -71.98 -10.07 20.40
N ILE A 161 -72.11 -9.18 19.42
CA ILE A 161 -71.80 -7.76 19.66
C ILE A 161 -72.70 -7.35 20.82
N GLU A 162 -72.11 -7.11 22.00
CA GLU A 162 -72.69 -6.17 22.97
C GLU A 162 -73.26 -5.04 22.14
N GLU A 163 -74.58 -4.75 22.22
CA GLU A 163 -75.22 -3.62 21.55
C GLU A 163 -74.27 -2.41 21.62
N PHE A 164 -73.46 -2.24 20.57
CA PHE A 164 -72.68 -1.03 20.38
C PHE A 164 -73.78 -0.05 20.08
N SER A 165 -74.05 0.76 21.09
CA SER A 165 -74.97 1.86 20.99
C SER A 165 -74.45 2.75 19.86
N LEU A 166 -74.86 2.46 18.62
CA LEU A 166 -74.92 3.43 17.56
C LEU A 166 -75.67 4.61 18.19
N ARG A 167 -74.92 5.61 18.65
CA ARG A 167 -75.48 6.94 18.81
C ARG A 167 -75.84 7.36 17.39
N SER A 168 -77.06 7.02 16.99
CA SER A 168 -77.68 7.41 15.73
C SER A 168 -78.08 8.90 15.76
N GLU A 169 -77.28 9.73 16.44
CA GLU A 169 -77.38 11.17 16.32
C GLU A 169 -76.66 11.50 15.01
N GLU A 170 -77.43 11.78 13.96
CA GLU A 170 -76.85 12.35 12.73
C GLU A 170 -76.08 13.61 13.13
N VAL A 171 -74.75 13.52 13.04
CA VAL A 171 -73.90 14.65 13.35
C VAL A 171 -73.98 15.63 12.18
N THR A 172 -74.68 16.75 12.42
CA THR A 172 -74.94 17.78 11.40
C THR A 172 -74.17 19.08 11.66
N ASP A 173 -73.53 19.23 12.82
CA ASP A 173 -72.75 20.41 13.21
C ASP A 173 -71.48 20.07 14.02
N PHE A 174 -70.59 21.05 14.16
CA PHE A 174 -69.30 20.91 14.83
C PHE A 174 -69.42 20.61 16.34
N ALA A 175 -70.36 21.26 17.04
CA ALA A 175 -70.49 21.11 18.49
C ALA A 175 -70.87 19.65 18.83
N THR A 176 -71.80 19.10 18.06
CA THR A 176 -72.24 17.71 18.18
C THR A 176 -71.11 16.74 17.82
N LEU A 177 -70.34 17.02 16.75
CA LEU A 177 -69.19 16.18 16.37
C LEU A 177 -68.14 16.13 17.47
N LYS A 178 -67.79 17.29 18.02
CA LYS A 178 -66.79 17.42 19.08
C LYS A 178 -67.23 16.71 20.35
N GLU A 179 -68.46 16.97 20.82
CA GLU A 179 -69.02 16.34 22.01
C GLU A 179 -69.08 14.81 21.85
N THR A 180 -69.51 14.32 20.69
CA THR A 180 -69.61 12.88 20.41
C THR A 180 -68.24 12.18 20.46
N ILE A 181 -67.17 12.82 19.97
CA ILE A 181 -65.83 12.24 19.97
C ILE A 181 -65.15 12.37 21.35
N GLU A 182 -65.20 13.55 21.97
CA GLU A 182 -64.44 13.83 23.19
C GLU A 182 -65.04 13.18 24.45
N GLU A 183 -66.31 12.77 24.42
CA GLU A 183 -66.96 12.04 25.52
C GLU A 183 -66.74 10.51 25.48
N LEU A 184 -66.08 9.98 24.43
CA LEU A 184 -65.79 8.56 24.33
C LEU A 184 -64.83 8.10 25.42
N THR A 185 -65.09 6.92 25.97
CA THR A 185 -64.28 6.33 27.05
C THR A 185 -63.23 5.36 26.50
N SER A 186 -62.06 5.29 27.13
CA SER A 186 -61.01 4.32 26.77
C SER A 186 -61.56 2.89 26.64
N GLY A 187 -61.16 2.19 25.56
CA GLY A 187 -61.66 0.89 25.14
C GLY A 187 -62.81 0.94 24.12
N SER A 188 -63.31 2.14 23.76
CA SER A 188 -64.40 2.28 22.79
C SER A 188 -63.88 2.24 21.36
N THR A 189 -64.63 1.58 20.47
CA THR A 189 -64.44 1.62 19.02
C THR A 189 -65.75 2.07 18.38
N GLU A 190 -65.80 3.29 17.88
CA GLU A 190 -67.05 3.91 17.45
C GLU A 190 -67.01 4.33 15.98
N THR A 191 -68.16 4.23 15.31
CA THR A 191 -68.34 4.75 13.95
C THR A 191 -69.35 5.90 13.96
N ILE A 192 -68.91 7.07 13.51
CA ILE A 192 -69.70 8.29 13.52
C ILE A 192 -69.98 8.71 12.07
N SER A 193 -71.27 8.75 11.72
CA SER A 193 -71.73 9.27 10.43
C SER A 193 -71.99 10.77 10.51
N VAL A 194 -71.29 11.52 9.67
CA VAL A 194 -71.35 12.97 9.57
C VAL A 194 -72.13 13.36 8.32
N ASN A 195 -73.34 13.88 8.51
CA ASN A 195 -74.27 14.25 7.45
C ASN A 195 -74.49 15.77 7.41
N ALA A 196 -73.49 16.50 6.91
CA ALA A 196 -73.53 17.96 6.85
C ALA A 196 -73.00 18.46 5.50
N GLU A 197 -73.64 19.46 4.89
CA GLU A 197 -73.04 20.11 3.72
C GLU A 197 -71.76 20.87 4.09
N LYS A 198 -71.71 21.44 5.31
CA LYS A 198 -70.56 22.20 5.82
C LYS A 198 -70.40 22.08 7.34
N ILE A 199 -69.15 21.93 7.81
CA ILE A 199 -68.81 21.97 9.25
C ILE A 199 -67.74 23.03 9.48
N ALA A 200 -68.00 23.93 10.43
CA ALA A 200 -67.10 25.02 10.77
C ALA A 200 -66.39 24.74 12.11
N PHE A 201 -65.07 24.54 12.10
CA PHE A 201 -64.28 24.22 13.29
C PHE A 201 -63.96 25.47 14.10
N ASP A 202 -64.33 25.53 15.38
CA ASP A 202 -64.00 26.65 16.26
C ASP A 202 -62.87 26.36 17.27
N SER A 203 -62.49 25.09 17.36
CA SER A 203 -61.48 24.51 18.25
C SER A 203 -61.03 23.15 17.70
N THR A 204 -59.86 22.67 18.16
CA THR A 204 -59.37 21.32 17.84
C THR A 204 -60.27 20.26 18.50
N ILE A 205 -60.54 19.17 17.77
CA ILE A 205 -61.15 17.95 18.30
C ILE A 205 -60.03 17.00 18.72
N THR A 206 -60.03 16.57 19.99
CA THR A 206 -59.05 15.60 20.49
C THR A 206 -59.68 14.22 20.63
N VAL A 207 -59.13 13.21 19.95
CA VAL A 207 -59.56 11.82 20.17
C VAL A 207 -59.06 11.37 21.56
N PRO A 208 -59.90 10.85 22.46
CA PRO A 208 -59.43 10.39 23.77
C PRO A 208 -58.46 9.19 23.66
N ALA A 209 -57.46 9.10 24.53
CA ALA A 209 -56.52 7.97 24.55
C ALA A 209 -57.24 6.64 24.83
N GLY A 210 -56.86 5.60 24.11
CA GLY A 210 -57.47 4.26 24.13
C GLY A 210 -58.80 4.18 23.36
N VAL A 211 -59.12 5.16 22.50
CA VAL A 211 -60.35 5.16 21.69
C VAL A 211 -59.99 5.07 20.21
N GLU A 212 -60.75 4.26 19.49
CA GLU A 212 -60.73 4.14 18.03
C GLU A 212 -62.00 4.77 17.44
N VAL A 213 -61.86 5.75 16.56
CA VAL A 213 -63.00 6.44 15.94
C VAL A 213 -62.94 6.30 14.43
N THR A 214 -64.03 5.84 13.81
CA THR A 214 -64.22 5.88 12.36
C THR A 214 -65.19 7.00 11.99
N LEU A 215 -64.75 7.95 11.18
CA LEU A 215 -65.58 9.02 10.63
C LEU A 215 -66.00 8.67 9.20
N SER A 216 -67.30 8.68 8.94
CA SER A 216 -67.86 8.56 7.59
C SER A 216 -68.60 9.85 7.23
N PHE A 217 -68.21 10.49 6.12
CA PHE A 217 -68.77 11.78 5.70
C PHE A 217 -69.62 11.63 4.44
N SER A 218 -70.78 12.30 4.40
CA SER A 218 -71.55 12.49 3.16
C SER A 218 -71.34 13.91 2.58
N GLN A 219 -70.43 14.08 1.62
CA GLN A 219 -70.09 15.36 0.96
C GLN A 219 -69.99 16.57 1.91
N VAL A 220 -69.02 16.57 2.85
CA VAL A 220 -68.89 17.63 3.87
C VAL A 220 -67.76 18.59 3.54
N THR A 221 -68.07 19.89 3.41
CA THR A 221 -67.02 20.93 3.37
C THR A 221 -66.65 21.36 4.79
N ILE A 222 -65.43 21.05 5.23
CA ILE A 222 -64.89 21.53 6.50
C ILE A 222 -64.21 22.89 6.28
N PHE A 223 -64.35 23.84 7.21
CA PHE A 223 -63.61 25.12 7.16
C PHE A 223 -63.42 25.73 8.55
N GLU A 224 -62.43 26.62 8.68
CA GLU A 224 -62.23 27.44 9.88
C GLU A 224 -62.91 28.82 9.68
N PRO A 225 -63.96 29.18 10.45
CA PRO A 225 -64.75 30.39 10.23
C PRO A 225 -64.18 31.65 10.87
N ASN A 226 -63.34 31.53 11.91
CA ASN A 226 -62.86 32.64 12.73
C ASN A 226 -61.34 32.57 12.78
N GLN A 227 -60.62 33.63 12.40
CA GLN A 227 -59.15 33.75 12.42
C GLN A 227 -58.55 33.62 13.84
N LYS A 228 -58.74 32.47 14.50
CA LYS A 228 -58.00 32.07 15.70
C LYS A 228 -56.84 31.21 15.21
N ASP A 229 -55.70 31.30 15.86
CA ASP A 229 -54.57 30.45 15.49
C ASP A 229 -54.82 29.02 16.05
N LEU A 230 -55.60 28.19 15.35
CA LEU A 230 -55.73 26.77 15.66
C LEU A 230 -54.42 26.03 15.34
N SER A 231 -54.03 25.09 16.20
CA SER A 231 -52.88 24.21 15.93
C SER A 231 -53.22 23.15 14.90
N SER A 232 -54.37 22.50 15.08
CA SER A 232 -54.90 21.46 14.19
C SER A 232 -56.44 21.34 14.25
N LEU A 233 -57.04 20.69 13.24
CA LEU A 233 -58.48 20.37 13.25
C LEU A 233 -58.73 19.14 14.12
N PHE A 234 -57.90 18.11 13.95
CA PHE A 234 -57.90 16.89 14.74
C PHE A 234 -56.53 16.69 15.40
N PHE A 235 -56.55 16.33 16.68
CA PHE A 235 -55.38 15.85 17.42
C PHE A 235 -55.64 14.42 17.92
N ILE A 236 -54.75 13.51 17.55
CA ILE A 236 -54.81 12.09 17.93
C ILE A 236 -53.62 11.82 18.86
N PRO A 237 -53.81 11.66 20.18
CA PRO A 237 -52.73 11.34 21.11
C PRO A 237 -52.25 9.89 20.95
N GLU A 238 -51.17 9.53 21.65
CA GLU A 238 -50.74 8.13 21.74
C GLU A 238 -51.89 7.23 22.23
N GLU A 239 -51.96 6.01 21.72
CA GLU A 239 -52.98 5.00 22.05
C GLU A 239 -54.41 5.36 21.60
N ALA A 240 -54.60 6.43 20.82
CA ALA A 240 -55.85 6.73 20.13
C ALA A 240 -55.73 6.45 18.63
N GLY A 241 -56.87 6.21 17.97
CA GLY A 241 -56.92 6.00 16.54
C GLY A 241 -58.08 6.71 15.86
N LEU A 242 -57.82 7.19 14.64
CA LEU A 242 -58.80 7.84 13.77
C LEU A 242 -58.78 7.19 12.38
N THR A 243 -59.91 6.64 11.96
CA THR A 243 -60.12 6.17 10.59
C THR A 243 -61.05 7.14 9.85
N ILE A 244 -60.62 7.60 8.68
CA ILE A 244 -61.45 8.36 7.73
C ILE A 244 -61.91 7.35 6.67
N GLY A 245 -63.20 6.98 6.74
CA GLY A 245 -63.81 5.89 5.98
C GLY A 245 -64.33 6.28 4.59
N GLU A 246 -65.24 5.46 4.03
CA GLU A 246 -65.81 5.65 2.68
C GLU A 246 -66.50 7.01 2.54
N THR A 247 -65.88 7.90 1.77
CA THR A 247 -66.49 9.17 1.38
C THR A 247 -66.68 9.18 -0.13
N THR A 248 -67.88 9.50 -0.59
CA THR A 248 -68.04 10.05 -1.93
C THR A 248 -67.84 11.56 -1.83
N THR A 249 -66.69 12.05 -2.32
CA THR A 249 -66.32 13.42 -2.76
C THR A 249 -65.74 14.47 -1.78
N ASP A 250 -64.81 15.27 -2.34
CA ASP A 250 -64.34 16.63 -2.03
C ASP A 250 -64.41 17.09 -0.56
N ALA A 251 -63.56 16.53 0.29
CA ALA A 251 -63.23 17.18 1.54
C ALA A 251 -62.16 18.28 1.30
N TYR A 252 -62.60 19.51 1.58
CA TYR A 252 -61.84 20.75 1.72
C TYR A 252 -61.61 21.62 0.46
N ARG A 253 -62.24 22.80 0.48
CA ARG A 253 -61.83 24.01 -0.26
C ARG A 253 -61.72 25.14 0.75
N SER A 254 -60.51 25.54 1.13
CA SER A 254 -60.35 26.78 1.90
C SER A 254 -60.77 27.95 1.00
N THR A 255 -61.81 28.68 1.36
CA THR A 255 -62.18 29.88 0.62
C THR A 255 -61.57 31.10 1.27
N TRP A 256 -60.50 31.65 0.69
CA TRP A 256 -60.46 33.10 0.47
C TRP A 256 -59.60 33.51 -0.74
N ARG A 257 -60.28 33.83 -1.86
CA ARG A 257 -59.76 34.79 -2.85
C ARG A 257 -60.13 36.20 -2.37
N GLY A 258 -59.17 36.92 -1.81
CA GLY A 258 -59.33 38.35 -1.57
C GLY A 258 -58.04 39.02 -1.15
N TYR A 259 -57.42 39.70 -2.11
CA TYR A 259 -56.35 40.68 -1.92
C TYR A 259 -56.58 41.55 -0.67
N SER A 260 -55.70 41.43 0.33
CA SER A 260 -55.15 42.46 1.24
C SER A 260 -55.00 41.96 2.69
N GLY A 261 -53.73 41.74 3.07
CA GLY A 261 -53.14 41.87 4.40
C GLY A 261 -53.86 41.27 5.61
N ASN A 262 -53.24 40.23 6.19
CA ASN A 262 -53.59 39.49 7.42
C ASN A 262 -54.64 38.39 7.26
N ALA A 263 -54.21 37.24 6.72
CA ALA A 263 -54.88 35.96 6.88
C ALA A 263 -54.50 35.33 8.23
N GLY A 264 -55.44 34.66 8.90
CA GLY A 264 -55.15 33.74 10.00
C GLY A 264 -54.65 32.42 9.41
N TYR A 265 -53.65 31.80 10.06
CA TYR A 265 -52.99 30.59 9.59
C TYR A 265 -53.11 29.49 10.65
N MET A 266 -53.23 28.24 10.22
CA MET A 266 -53.07 27.11 11.14
C MET A 266 -51.60 26.99 11.52
N GLN A 267 -51.32 26.81 12.82
CA GLN A 267 -49.93 26.84 13.32
C GLN A 267 -49.12 25.60 12.94
N GLU A 268 -49.73 24.41 12.90
CA GLU A 268 -49.01 23.14 12.70
C GLU A 268 -49.56 22.31 11.53
N ALA A 269 -50.69 21.59 11.67
CA ALA A 269 -51.20 20.69 10.61
C ALA A 269 -52.73 20.57 10.58
N LEU A 270 -53.35 20.09 9.50
CA LEU A 270 -54.81 19.80 9.54
C LEU A 270 -55.10 18.66 10.51
N ILE A 271 -54.29 17.60 10.45
CA ILE A 271 -54.33 16.48 11.38
C ILE A 271 -52.95 16.32 12.00
N GLU A 272 -52.90 16.34 13.33
CA GLU A 272 -51.71 16.02 14.10
C GLU A 272 -51.95 14.68 14.82
N SER A 273 -51.06 13.71 14.62
CA SER A 273 -51.18 12.38 15.23
C SER A 273 -49.91 11.91 15.93
N LYS A 274 -50.09 11.40 17.14
CA LYS A 274 -49.16 10.57 17.92
C LYS A 274 -49.66 9.13 18.06
N GLY A 275 -50.85 8.84 17.55
CA GLY A 275 -51.47 7.52 17.49
C GLY A 275 -51.79 7.12 16.05
N ASP A 276 -52.79 6.28 15.87
CA ASP A 276 -53.09 5.67 14.57
C ASP A 276 -54.01 6.57 13.72
N LEU A 277 -53.66 6.75 12.46
CA LEU A 277 -54.48 7.41 11.45
C LEU A 277 -54.65 6.44 10.27
N ILE A 278 -55.88 6.27 9.80
CA ILE A 278 -56.17 5.46 8.61
C ILE A 278 -57.00 6.29 7.64
N LEU A 279 -56.55 6.39 6.39
CA LEU A 279 -57.30 7.01 5.30
C LEU A 279 -57.66 5.93 4.27
N ASN A 280 -58.94 5.60 4.18
CA ASN A 280 -59.44 4.63 3.19
C ASN A 280 -59.85 5.29 1.88
N SER A 281 -60.48 6.47 1.93
CA SER A 281 -60.81 7.28 0.76
C SER A 281 -61.14 8.73 1.14
N GLY A 282 -61.30 9.61 0.15
CA GLY A 282 -61.61 11.03 0.35
C GLY A 282 -60.46 11.96 -0.04
N ILE A 283 -60.63 13.26 0.19
CA ILE A 283 -59.62 14.28 -0.11
C ILE A 283 -59.28 15.01 1.19
N ILE A 284 -58.00 15.22 1.51
CA ILE A 284 -57.58 16.00 2.68
C ILE A 284 -56.68 17.14 2.20
N GLY A 285 -57.08 18.38 2.45
CA GLY A 285 -56.17 19.53 2.40
C GLY A 285 -55.90 20.15 1.03
N ASP A 286 -56.83 20.12 0.06
CA ASP A 286 -56.69 20.93 -1.16
C ASP A 286 -56.77 22.45 -0.83
N TRP A 287 -55.67 23.17 -1.03
CA TRP A 287 -55.44 24.57 -0.60
C TRP A 287 -55.46 24.81 0.92
N ALA A 288 -54.86 23.91 1.68
CA ALA A 288 -54.55 24.11 3.09
C ALA A 288 -53.62 25.33 3.34
N SER A 289 -53.69 25.92 4.53
CA SER A 289 -52.77 26.98 4.97
C SER A 289 -52.15 26.57 6.32
N SER A 290 -51.33 25.52 6.30
CA SER A 290 -50.69 24.90 7.47
C SER A 290 -49.23 24.55 7.15
N LYS A 291 -48.41 24.16 8.14
CA LYS A 291 -47.03 23.69 7.84
C LYS A 291 -47.03 22.27 7.26
N ALA A 292 -48.00 21.46 7.67
CA ALA A 292 -48.27 20.17 7.05
C ALA A 292 -49.77 19.93 6.82
N VAL A 293 -50.16 19.09 5.86
CA VAL A 293 -51.55 18.62 5.83
C VAL A 293 -51.74 17.58 6.93
N ILE A 294 -50.83 16.63 7.03
CA ILE A 294 -50.77 15.63 8.10
C ILE A 294 -49.39 15.70 8.77
N ALA A 295 -49.34 15.82 10.09
CA ALA A 295 -48.12 15.75 10.88
C ALA A 295 -48.18 14.57 11.86
N LEU A 296 -47.18 13.72 11.81
CA LEU A 296 -47.04 12.51 12.61
C LEU A 296 -45.81 12.66 13.50
N ASP A 297 -45.96 12.42 14.81
CA ASP A 297 -44.91 12.62 15.80
C ASP A 297 -44.88 11.47 16.82
N GLY A 298 -43.73 10.79 16.92
CA GLY A 298 -43.48 9.73 17.90
C GLY A 298 -43.53 8.32 17.33
N ASP A 299 -42.82 7.39 18.00
CA ASP A 299 -42.59 6.01 17.56
C ASP A 299 -43.85 5.12 17.53
N LYS A 300 -44.93 5.55 18.18
CA LYS A 300 -46.25 4.91 18.13
C LYS A 300 -47.19 5.51 17.10
N SER A 301 -46.81 6.60 16.43
CA SER A 301 -47.64 7.21 15.41
C SER A 301 -47.56 6.40 14.12
N LEU A 302 -48.70 5.96 13.62
CA LEU A 302 -48.82 5.22 12.36
C LEU A 302 -49.89 5.86 11.49
N PHE A 303 -49.55 6.17 10.25
CA PHE A 303 -50.52 6.53 9.24
C PHE A 303 -50.57 5.47 8.15
N VAL A 304 -51.77 4.93 7.90
CA VAL A 304 -52.03 4.01 6.78
C VAL A 304 -52.93 4.70 5.76
N MET A 305 -52.45 4.83 4.52
CA MET A 305 -53.22 5.36 3.42
C MET A 305 -53.53 4.23 2.43
N ASN A 306 -54.79 3.77 2.43
CA ASN A 306 -55.31 2.72 1.54
C ASN A 306 -55.95 3.29 0.27
N GLY A 307 -56.02 4.61 0.14
CA GLY A 307 -56.67 5.31 -0.96
C GLY A 307 -56.92 6.78 -0.63
N GLY A 308 -57.66 7.47 -1.50
CA GLY A 308 -57.95 8.90 -1.36
C GLY A 308 -56.84 9.82 -1.85
N GLN A 309 -56.94 11.10 -1.53
CA GLN A 309 -56.04 12.14 -1.99
C GLN A 309 -55.62 13.05 -0.83
N ILE A 310 -54.35 13.39 -0.74
CA ILE A 310 -53.84 14.47 0.11
C ILE A 310 -53.44 15.61 -0.81
N GLY A 311 -54.10 16.75 -0.65
CA GLY A 311 -53.93 17.97 -1.44
C GLY A 311 -52.84 18.90 -0.91
N SER A 312 -52.80 20.11 -1.45
CA SER A 312 -51.70 21.04 -1.23
C SER A 312 -51.87 22.03 -0.08
N SER A 313 -50.76 22.38 0.54
CA SER A 313 -50.68 23.57 1.39
C SER A 313 -50.04 24.76 0.64
N ASP A 314 -50.41 25.98 1.04
CA ASP A 314 -49.98 27.27 0.47
C ASP A 314 -49.07 28.07 1.45
N TYR A 315 -48.51 27.42 2.48
CA TYR A 315 -47.77 28.09 3.55
C TYR A 315 -46.29 28.36 3.25
N TYR A 316 -45.75 29.48 3.74
CA TYR A 316 -44.33 29.81 3.63
C TYR A 316 -43.52 29.10 4.72
N TRP A 317 -43.09 27.86 4.44
CA TRP A 317 -41.94 27.11 5.03
C TRP A 317 -42.07 26.52 6.48
N PRO A 318 -41.58 25.28 6.72
CA PRO A 318 -41.52 24.16 5.78
C PRO A 318 -42.96 23.70 5.48
N ASP A 319 -43.22 23.38 4.22
CA ASP A 319 -44.56 23.10 3.72
C ASP A 319 -44.56 21.69 3.12
N CYS A 320 -45.18 20.73 3.80
CA CYS A 320 -45.20 19.33 3.39
C CYS A 320 -46.62 18.78 3.37
N ALA A 321 -46.96 17.87 2.44
CA ALA A 321 -48.27 17.22 2.49
C ALA A 321 -48.32 16.27 3.70
N VAL A 322 -47.29 15.45 3.89
CA VAL A 322 -47.15 14.58 5.06
C VAL A 322 -45.78 14.77 5.72
N LYS A 323 -45.76 15.00 7.03
CA LYS A 323 -44.55 15.05 7.85
C LYS A 323 -44.51 13.87 8.83
N LEU A 324 -43.40 13.16 8.88
CA LEU A 324 -43.07 12.16 9.90
C LEU A 324 -41.91 12.69 10.74
N ASP A 325 -42.04 12.62 12.06
CA ASP A 325 -41.02 13.07 12.98
C ASP A 325 -40.90 12.12 14.18
N ASN A 326 -39.71 12.09 14.80
CA ASN A 326 -39.40 11.34 16.03
C ASN A 326 -39.83 9.86 16.02
N GLY A 327 -39.60 9.14 14.92
CA GLY A 327 -39.88 7.70 14.80
C GLY A 327 -41.26 7.34 14.24
N ALA A 328 -42.03 8.31 13.75
CA ALA A 328 -43.35 8.08 13.17
C ALA A 328 -43.31 7.21 11.90
N ASN A 329 -44.43 6.54 11.60
CA ASN A 329 -44.53 5.58 10.51
C ASN A 329 -45.64 5.96 9.51
N LEU A 330 -45.35 5.82 8.22
CA LEU A 330 -46.33 5.92 7.13
C LEU A 330 -46.28 4.67 6.26
N ASN A 331 -47.44 4.06 6.03
CA ASN A 331 -47.65 3.05 5.00
C ASN A 331 -48.61 3.59 3.94
N LEU A 332 -48.08 3.90 2.76
CA LEU A 332 -48.85 4.30 1.59
C LEU A 332 -49.11 3.05 0.74
N ASN A 333 -50.30 2.47 0.90
CA ASN A 333 -50.73 1.29 0.15
C ASN A 333 -51.33 1.68 -1.21
N ASP A 334 -52.09 2.76 -1.26
CA ASP A 334 -52.66 3.33 -2.49
C ASP A 334 -53.11 4.79 -2.23
N GLY A 335 -53.52 5.49 -3.29
CA GLY A 335 -54.00 6.88 -3.25
C GLY A 335 -52.97 7.89 -3.74
N VAL A 336 -53.29 9.18 -3.64
CA VAL A 336 -52.55 10.26 -4.32
C VAL A 336 -52.15 11.35 -3.33
N ILE A 337 -50.84 11.61 -3.19
CA ILE A 337 -50.31 12.80 -2.52
C ILE A 337 -49.91 13.78 -3.61
N THR A 338 -50.64 14.90 -3.74
CA THR A 338 -50.49 15.81 -4.89
C THR A 338 -50.64 17.28 -4.51
N GLY A 339 -50.07 18.13 -5.36
CA GLY A 339 -50.35 19.56 -5.41
C GLY A 339 -49.20 20.44 -4.94
N SER A 340 -49.51 21.72 -4.70
CA SER A 340 -48.56 22.82 -4.52
C SER A 340 -47.72 22.86 -3.23
N ALA A 341 -47.69 21.80 -2.41
CA ALA A 341 -46.78 21.74 -1.26
C ALA A 341 -45.33 21.76 -1.74
N LYS A 342 -44.38 22.16 -0.89
CA LYS A 342 -42.95 22.07 -1.25
C LYS A 342 -42.50 20.62 -1.26
N ILE A 343 -42.85 19.88 -0.23
CA ILE A 343 -42.47 18.47 -0.08
C ILE A 343 -43.73 17.61 -0.11
N GLY A 344 -43.74 16.52 -0.86
CA GLY A 344 -44.82 15.52 -0.77
C GLY A 344 -44.79 14.83 0.60
N VAL A 345 -43.76 14.03 0.84
CA VAL A 345 -43.53 13.33 2.11
C VAL A 345 -42.16 13.71 2.69
N HIS A 346 -42.13 14.12 3.96
CA HIS A 346 -40.90 14.37 4.69
C HIS A 346 -40.78 13.40 5.87
N ALA A 347 -39.85 12.45 5.78
CA ALA A 347 -39.50 11.54 6.86
C ALA A 347 -38.27 12.06 7.61
N ASP A 348 -38.44 12.41 8.88
CA ASP A 348 -37.41 13.06 9.71
C ASP A 348 -37.20 12.34 11.05
N HIS A 349 -36.04 12.53 11.68
CA HIS A 349 -35.66 11.97 12.99
C HIS A 349 -36.06 10.50 13.22
N GLN A 350 -35.44 9.58 12.47
CA GLN A 350 -35.62 8.13 12.59
C GLN A 350 -37.03 7.61 12.21
N SER A 351 -37.78 8.36 11.41
CA SER A 351 -39.10 7.95 10.93
C SER A 351 -39.02 6.93 9.80
N MET A 352 -40.11 6.18 9.60
CA MET A 352 -40.21 5.14 8.57
C MET A 352 -41.33 5.46 7.58
N PHE A 353 -41.01 5.43 6.30
CA PHE A 353 -41.97 5.51 5.21
C PHE A 353 -41.92 4.23 4.37
N THR A 354 -43.06 3.57 4.18
CA THR A 354 -43.23 2.43 3.27
C THR A 354 -44.25 2.80 2.21
N MET A 355 -43.91 2.57 0.95
CA MET A 355 -44.79 2.76 -0.21
C MET A 355 -44.98 1.42 -0.90
N GLU A 356 -46.17 0.85 -0.76
CA GLU A 356 -46.60 -0.39 -1.41
C GLU A 356 -47.39 -0.10 -2.70
N GLY A 357 -47.70 1.18 -2.97
CA GLY A 357 -48.46 1.65 -4.12
C GLY A 357 -48.73 3.16 -4.05
N GLY A 358 -49.68 3.66 -4.84
CA GLY A 358 -50.07 5.06 -4.85
C GLY A 358 -49.14 5.99 -5.67
N LEU A 359 -49.44 7.29 -5.64
CA LEU A 359 -48.79 8.32 -6.45
C LEU A 359 -48.40 9.54 -5.60
N ILE A 360 -47.16 10.00 -5.72
CA ILE A 360 -46.66 11.26 -5.16
C ILE A 360 -46.24 12.18 -6.30
N GLU A 361 -47.00 13.25 -6.51
CA GLU A 361 -46.78 14.11 -7.67
C GLU A 361 -46.92 15.61 -7.43
N LYS A 362 -46.36 16.39 -8.36
CA LYS A 362 -46.55 17.84 -8.48
C LYS A 362 -46.09 18.67 -7.27
N ALA A 363 -45.26 18.11 -6.38
CA ALA A 363 -44.61 18.88 -5.33
C ALA A 363 -43.69 19.96 -5.95
N LYS A 364 -43.71 21.16 -5.37
CA LYS A 364 -42.93 22.34 -5.81
C LYS A 364 -41.44 22.27 -5.50
N ASP A 365 -40.98 21.25 -4.80
CA ASP A 365 -39.58 21.08 -4.42
C ASP A 365 -39.19 19.62 -4.56
N LYS A 366 -39.63 18.78 -3.61
CA LYS A 366 -39.22 17.37 -3.49
C LYS A 366 -40.45 16.49 -3.39
N GLY A 367 -40.52 15.41 -4.16
CA GLY A 367 -41.53 14.38 -3.95
C GLY A 367 -41.39 13.78 -2.55
N VAL A 368 -40.19 13.29 -2.23
CA VAL A 368 -39.87 12.68 -0.94
C VAL A 368 -38.53 13.20 -0.40
N LEU A 369 -38.49 13.54 0.89
CA LEU A 369 -37.28 13.86 1.64
C LEU A 369 -37.15 12.90 2.83
N VAL A 370 -35.99 12.25 2.94
CA VAL A 370 -35.65 11.31 4.02
C VAL A 370 -34.40 11.81 4.72
N ASP A 371 -34.51 12.18 5.99
CA ASP A 371 -33.44 12.87 6.71
C ASP A 371 -33.25 12.36 8.16
N HIS A 372 -32.12 12.73 8.77
CA HIS A 372 -31.74 12.44 10.17
C HIS A 372 -31.94 10.96 10.60
N GLY A 373 -31.41 10.03 9.78
CA GLY A 373 -31.43 8.60 10.09
C GLY A 373 -32.78 7.92 9.86
N SER A 374 -33.68 8.55 9.11
CA SER A 374 -34.96 7.98 8.70
C SER A 374 -34.80 6.95 7.58
N ALA A 375 -35.86 6.19 7.29
CA ALA A 375 -35.83 5.20 6.22
C ALA A 375 -37.07 5.27 5.31
N PHE A 376 -36.83 5.08 4.02
CA PHE A 376 -37.88 4.93 3.01
C PHE A 376 -37.74 3.57 2.31
N THR A 377 -38.83 2.81 2.22
CA THR A 377 -38.92 1.59 1.42
C THR A 377 -40.01 1.75 0.37
N MET A 378 -39.66 1.60 -0.91
CA MET A 378 -40.59 1.64 -2.04
C MET A 378 -40.65 0.26 -2.67
N ASN A 379 -41.79 -0.42 -2.49
CA ASN A 379 -42.04 -1.73 -3.09
C ASN A 379 -42.80 -1.60 -4.41
N ASP A 380 -43.68 -0.60 -4.54
CA ASP A 380 -44.37 -0.24 -5.77
C ASP A 380 -44.87 1.23 -5.71
N GLY A 381 -45.57 1.69 -6.74
CA GLY A 381 -46.14 3.04 -6.85
C GLY A 381 -45.28 4.02 -7.65
N GLU A 382 -45.67 5.29 -7.69
CA GLU A 382 -45.08 6.29 -8.58
C GLU A 382 -44.74 7.60 -7.86
N ILE A 383 -43.55 8.15 -8.13
CA ILE A 383 -43.11 9.48 -7.69
C ILE A 383 -42.76 10.30 -8.93
N SER A 384 -43.66 11.19 -9.36
CA SER A 384 -43.52 11.84 -10.66
C SER A 384 -43.94 13.30 -10.74
N GLU A 385 -43.48 13.98 -11.78
CA GLU A 385 -43.79 15.40 -12.06
C GLU A 385 -43.45 16.38 -10.93
N ASN A 386 -42.59 15.99 -9.98
CA ASN A 386 -42.12 16.86 -8.91
C ASN A 386 -40.96 17.73 -9.39
N GLY A 387 -40.77 18.89 -8.78
CA GLY A 387 -39.54 19.62 -9.05
C GLY A 387 -39.37 20.96 -8.39
N LEU A 388 -38.13 21.46 -8.43
CA LEU A 388 -37.68 22.61 -7.66
C LEU A 388 -38.21 23.96 -8.17
N SER A 389 -38.92 24.69 -7.31
CA SER A 389 -39.32 26.09 -7.54
C SER A 389 -38.13 27.05 -7.62
N GLU A 390 -37.04 26.74 -6.93
CA GLU A 390 -35.72 27.38 -7.04
C GLU A 390 -34.67 26.30 -7.27
N ILE A 391 -33.91 26.37 -8.35
CA ILE A 391 -32.95 25.32 -8.70
C ILE A 391 -31.73 25.45 -7.78
N TRP A 392 -31.67 24.56 -6.81
CA TRP A 392 -30.48 24.29 -6.01
C TRP A 392 -29.58 23.30 -6.75
N TRP A 393 -28.27 23.46 -6.61
CA TRP A 393 -27.24 22.76 -7.40
C TRP A 393 -27.14 21.24 -7.14
N MET A 394 -27.85 20.67 -6.15
CA MET A 394 -27.78 19.24 -5.80
C MET A 394 -29.11 18.53 -5.66
N ASP A 395 -30.17 19.22 -5.23
CA ASP A 395 -31.36 18.55 -4.76
C ASP A 395 -32.11 17.88 -5.92
N ALA A 396 -32.67 16.71 -5.64
CA ALA A 396 -33.54 16.01 -6.59
C ALA A 396 -34.97 16.54 -6.53
N GLY A 397 -35.65 16.57 -7.68
CA GLY A 397 -37.09 16.79 -7.71
C GLY A 397 -37.87 15.59 -7.14
N GLY A 398 -37.39 14.37 -7.38
CA GLY A 398 -38.02 13.14 -6.91
C GLY A 398 -37.71 12.85 -5.44
N VAL A 399 -36.64 12.10 -5.17
CA VAL A 399 -36.32 11.57 -3.83
C VAL A 399 -34.97 12.10 -3.34
N ASN A 400 -34.93 12.57 -2.10
CA ASN A 400 -33.70 13.06 -1.45
C ASN A 400 -33.44 12.27 -0.17
N VAL A 401 -32.20 11.81 0.03
CA VAL A 401 -31.80 10.94 1.15
C VAL A 401 -30.53 11.48 1.80
N PHE A 402 -30.64 12.01 3.03
CA PHE A 402 -29.54 12.73 3.69
C PHE A 402 -29.30 12.28 5.14
N ASP A 403 -28.18 12.74 5.70
CA ASP A 403 -27.79 12.64 7.12
C ASP A 403 -27.97 11.25 7.76
N GLY A 404 -27.43 10.23 7.08
CA GLY A 404 -27.42 8.84 7.56
C GLY A 404 -28.71 8.06 7.30
N SER A 405 -29.63 8.64 6.53
CA SER A 405 -30.89 8.00 6.15
C SER A 405 -30.72 6.91 5.10
N SER A 406 -31.75 6.09 4.94
CA SER A 406 -31.74 4.98 4.00
C SER A 406 -32.93 5.00 3.05
N PHE A 407 -32.70 4.56 1.82
CA PHE A 407 -33.73 4.29 0.83
C PHE A 407 -33.53 2.89 0.27
N THR A 408 -34.61 2.10 0.19
CA THR A 408 -34.64 0.81 -0.50
C THR A 408 -35.74 0.83 -1.53
N MET A 409 -35.41 0.57 -2.79
CA MET A 409 -36.36 0.48 -3.90
C MET A 409 -36.39 -0.95 -4.42
N ASN A 410 -37.51 -1.63 -4.21
CA ASN A 410 -37.79 -3.00 -4.65
C ASN A 410 -38.71 -3.05 -5.89
N GLY A 411 -39.25 -1.91 -6.31
CA GLY A 411 -40.16 -1.76 -7.45
C GLY A 411 -40.65 -0.31 -7.59
N GLY A 412 -41.66 -0.10 -8.42
CA GLY A 412 -42.26 1.22 -8.68
C GLY A 412 -41.45 2.13 -9.64
N GLU A 413 -41.88 3.38 -9.74
CA GLU A 413 -41.41 4.36 -10.72
C GLU A 413 -41.06 5.73 -10.11
N ILE A 414 -39.90 6.27 -10.46
CA ILE A 414 -39.49 7.66 -10.17
C ILE A 414 -39.21 8.36 -11.49
N SER A 415 -40.16 9.16 -11.97
CA SER A 415 -40.09 9.69 -13.33
C SER A 415 -40.58 11.12 -13.53
N TYR A 416 -40.14 11.74 -14.63
CA TYR A 416 -40.55 13.11 -14.99
C TYR A 416 -40.24 14.19 -13.94
N ASN A 417 -39.37 13.91 -12.99
CA ASN A 417 -38.97 14.85 -11.95
C ASN A 417 -37.88 15.80 -12.45
N LYS A 418 -37.86 17.02 -11.89
CA LYS A 418 -36.97 18.11 -12.32
C LYS A 418 -36.29 18.78 -11.12
N GLY A 419 -34.97 18.86 -11.14
CA GLY A 419 -34.22 19.52 -10.06
C GLY A 419 -32.78 19.81 -10.43
N GLY A 420 -31.95 20.14 -9.43
CA GLY A 420 -30.48 20.13 -9.62
C GLY A 420 -30.04 18.75 -10.09
N THR A 421 -30.58 17.73 -9.43
CA THR A 421 -30.69 16.35 -9.90
C THR A 421 -32.13 16.06 -10.33
N GLY A 422 -32.33 15.20 -11.31
CA GLY A 422 -33.68 14.86 -11.75
C GLY A 422 -34.39 13.94 -10.76
N GLY A 423 -33.97 12.66 -10.72
CA GLY A 423 -34.66 11.60 -10.00
C GLY A 423 -34.33 11.51 -8.51
N VAL A 424 -33.11 11.07 -8.17
CA VAL A 424 -32.70 10.74 -6.79
C VAL A 424 -31.39 11.42 -6.42
N CYS A 425 -31.33 12.05 -5.25
CA CYS A 425 -30.11 12.63 -4.68
C CYS A 425 -29.83 11.99 -3.31
N ILE A 426 -28.59 11.56 -3.07
CA ILE A 426 -28.19 10.91 -1.82
C ILE A 426 -26.81 11.37 -1.33
N GLY A 427 -26.65 11.51 -0.02
CA GLY A 427 -25.37 11.75 0.65
C GLY A 427 -25.46 12.89 1.66
N ASN A 428 -24.53 13.83 1.59
CA ASN A 428 -24.62 15.06 2.35
C ASN A 428 -25.47 16.10 1.61
N ASN A 429 -26.32 16.81 2.35
CA ASN A 429 -27.04 17.97 1.82
C ASN A 429 -26.08 19.14 1.50
N VAL A 430 -26.61 20.14 0.79
CA VAL A 430 -25.86 21.33 0.33
C VAL A 430 -25.17 22.07 1.48
N ASP A 431 -25.85 22.25 2.61
CA ASP A 431 -25.33 23.01 3.75
C ASP A 431 -24.19 22.26 4.45
N THR A 432 -24.34 20.95 4.63
CA THR A 432 -23.30 20.07 5.18
C THR A 432 -22.06 20.10 4.30
N MET A 433 -22.23 20.05 2.98
CA MET A 433 -21.11 20.19 2.04
C MET A 433 -20.47 21.58 2.15
N GLN A 434 -21.23 22.66 1.98
CA GLN A 434 -20.69 24.02 2.03
C GLN A 434 -19.98 24.34 3.35
N ASN A 435 -20.38 23.73 4.46
CA ASN A 435 -19.73 23.90 5.76
C ASN A 435 -18.53 22.97 5.96
N ALA A 436 -18.58 21.71 5.49
CA ALA A 436 -17.46 20.77 5.54
C ALA A 436 -16.28 21.20 4.64
N TYR A 437 -16.55 21.87 3.52
CA TYR A 437 -15.51 22.32 2.57
C TYR A 437 -14.90 23.70 2.89
N LYS A 438 -15.37 24.41 3.93
CA LYS A 438 -14.83 25.74 4.31
C LYS A 438 -13.45 25.66 4.99
N ASP A 439 -13.20 24.62 5.79
CA ASP A 439 -11.96 24.44 6.56
C ASP A 439 -11.31 23.07 6.27
N LEU A 440 -10.79 22.88 5.06
CA LEU A 440 -10.14 21.65 4.55
C LEU A 440 -8.86 21.19 5.31
N ASP A 441 -8.48 21.91 6.36
CA ASP A 441 -7.28 21.65 7.17
C ASP A 441 -7.56 20.75 8.37
N VAL A 442 -8.82 20.63 8.81
CA VAL A 442 -9.21 19.83 9.97
C VAL A 442 -10.54 19.14 9.68
N LEU A 443 -10.51 17.82 9.53
CA LEU A 443 -11.73 17.03 9.42
C LEU A 443 -12.57 17.17 10.71
N PRO A 444 -13.90 17.37 10.61
CA PRO A 444 -14.77 17.38 11.78
C PRO A 444 -14.55 16.13 12.65
N SER A 445 -14.60 16.30 13.98
CA SER A 445 -14.36 15.20 14.93
C SER A 445 -15.45 14.12 14.90
N ASN A 446 -16.64 14.46 14.42
CA ASN A 446 -17.77 13.55 14.26
C ASN A 446 -18.02 13.36 12.76
N THR A 447 -17.79 12.16 12.26
CA THR A 447 -18.21 11.78 10.91
C THR A 447 -19.71 11.53 10.92
N PRO A 448 -20.51 12.18 10.06
CA PRO A 448 -21.94 11.86 9.93
C PRO A 448 -22.13 10.40 9.51
N ALA A 449 -23.28 9.81 9.84
CA ALA A 449 -23.62 8.47 9.35
C ALA A 449 -23.76 8.48 7.82
N ILE A 450 -23.40 7.38 7.16
CA ILE A 450 -23.44 7.24 5.71
C ILE A 450 -24.89 7.05 5.26
N ALA A 451 -25.35 7.85 4.29
CA ALA A 451 -26.65 7.64 3.67
C ALA A 451 -26.59 6.45 2.70
N THR A 452 -27.59 5.57 2.71
CA THR A 452 -27.58 4.33 1.90
C THR A 452 -28.74 4.25 0.93
N PHE A 453 -28.49 3.85 -0.32
CA PHE A 453 -29.54 3.53 -1.29
C PHE A 453 -29.34 2.13 -1.88
N ILE A 454 -30.34 1.27 -1.71
CA ILE A 454 -30.37 -0.07 -2.31
C ILE A 454 -31.44 -0.10 -3.40
N PHE A 455 -31.01 -0.19 -4.66
CA PHE A 455 -31.87 -0.27 -5.84
C PHE A 455 -31.94 -1.71 -6.34
N ASN A 456 -32.98 -2.44 -5.93
CA ASN A 456 -33.18 -3.84 -6.26
C ASN A 456 -33.94 -4.03 -7.56
N ASP A 457 -35.01 -3.26 -7.77
CA ASP A 457 -35.81 -3.28 -9.00
C ASP A 457 -36.64 -1.98 -9.13
N GLY A 458 -37.29 -1.77 -10.28
CA GLY A 458 -38.11 -0.59 -10.59
C GLY A 458 -37.49 0.32 -11.65
N TYR A 459 -38.11 1.48 -11.88
CA TYR A 459 -37.76 2.42 -12.95
C TYR A 459 -37.40 3.81 -12.41
N ILE A 460 -36.21 4.31 -12.74
CA ILE A 460 -35.80 5.71 -12.50
C ILE A 460 -35.53 6.34 -13.86
N GLY A 461 -36.50 7.07 -14.41
CA GLY A 461 -36.36 7.52 -15.78
C GLY A 461 -37.14 8.75 -16.20
N SER A 462 -36.83 9.26 -17.38
CA SER A 462 -37.44 10.51 -17.90
C SER A 462 -37.23 11.74 -17.00
N ASN A 463 -36.28 11.69 -16.06
CA ASN A 463 -36.01 12.80 -15.16
C ASN A 463 -35.03 13.81 -15.80
N THR A 464 -35.10 15.07 -15.37
CA THR A 464 -34.26 16.15 -15.89
C THR A 464 -33.46 16.82 -14.77
N GLY A 465 -32.13 16.67 -14.81
CA GLY A 465 -31.20 17.34 -13.89
C GLY A 465 -30.54 18.57 -14.51
N TYR A 466 -30.74 19.75 -13.93
CA TYR A 466 -30.16 21.00 -14.44
C TYR A 466 -28.68 21.20 -14.09
N ASP A 467 -28.14 20.46 -13.12
CA ASP A 467 -26.74 20.61 -12.67
C ASP A 467 -25.99 19.28 -12.51
N LYS A 468 -26.59 18.28 -11.86
CA LYS A 468 -25.89 17.03 -11.49
C LYS A 468 -26.81 15.84 -11.67
N GLY A 469 -26.44 14.84 -12.48
CA GLY A 469 -27.18 13.57 -12.51
C GLY A 469 -28.59 13.72 -13.10
N GLY A 470 -28.87 13.14 -14.25
CA GLY A 470 -30.25 13.11 -14.74
C GLY A 470 -31.12 12.20 -13.87
N GLY A 471 -30.70 10.95 -13.65
CA GLY A 471 -31.44 9.97 -12.85
C GLY A 471 -31.01 9.94 -11.39
N LEU A 472 -29.72 9.79 -11.12
CA LEU A 472 -29.16 9.61 -9.78
C LEU A 472 -27.92 10.49 -9.57
N PHE A 473 -27.87 11.16 -8.42
CA PHE A 473 -26.67 11.83 -7.93
C PHE A 473 -26.23 11.26 -6.58
N VAL A 474 -25.02 10.71 -6.57
CA VAL A 474 -24.34 10.18 -5.38
C VAL A 474 -23.33 11.20 -4.91
N SER A 475 -23.68 11.91 -3.84
CA SER A 475 -22.83 12.90 -3.19
C SER A 475 -21.85 12.23 -2.19
N ALA A 476 -21.00 13.05 -1.57
CA ALA A 476 -20.12 12.63 -0.50
C ALA A 476 -20.93 12.09 0.68
N ASN A 477 -20.39 11.10 1.39
CA ASN A 477 -21.04 10.39 2.50
C ASN A 477 -22.25 9.53 2.09
N ALA A 478 -22.15 8.87 0.94
CA ALA A 478 -23.18 7.98 0.41
C ALA A 478 -22.63 6.59 0.02
N ASP A 479 -23.48 5.58 0.17
CA ASP A 479 -23.24 4.23 -0.33
C ASP A 479 -24.46 3.71 -1.11
N VAL A 480 -24.29 3.58 -2.43
CA VAL A 480 -25.34 3.13 -3.33
C VAL A 480 -25.01 1.77 -3.92
N THR A 481 -25.96 0.85 -3.82
CA THR A 481 -25.90 -0.48 -4.44
C THR A 481 -27.08 -0.68 -5.37
N MET A 482 -26.80 -0.86 -6.66
CA MET A 482 -27.76 -1.23 -7.69
C MET A 482 -27.64 -2.73 -7.96
N ASN A 483 -28.66 -3.50 -7.58
CA ASN A 483 -28.74 -4.95 -7.83
C ASN A 483 -29.56 -5.27 -9.08
N GLY A 484 -30.50 -4.41 -9.48
CA GLY A 484 -31.39 -4.56 -10.61
C GLY A 484 -32.05 -3.24 -11.01
N GLY A 485 -33.23 -3.31 -11.64
CA GLY A 485 -33.98 -2.13 -12.10
C GLY A 485 -33.38 -1.44 -13.34
N SER A 486 -34.07 -0.39 -13.78
CA SER A 486 -33.71 0.39 -14.97
C SER A 486 -33.58 1.87 -14.64
N LEU A 487 -32.43 2.46 -14.99
CA LEU A 487 -32.18 3.89 -14.95
C LEU A 487 -32.06 4.41 -16.39
N SER A 488 -33.15 4.97 -16.92
CA SER A 488 -33.23 5.21 -18.36
C SER A 488 -33.93 6.49 -18.77
N GLU A 489 -33.58 7.02 -19.94
CA GLU A 489 -34.22 8.22 -20.51
C GLU A 489 -34.06 9.50 -19.66
N ASN A 490 -33.09 9.50 -18.73
CA ASN A 490 -32.78 10.68 -17.95
C ASN A 490 -31.88 11.62 -18.73
N THR A 491 -32.05 12.92 -18.49
CA THR A 491 -31.28 13.97 -19.17
C THR A 491 -30.65 14.91 -18.16
N THR A 492 -29.41 15.33 -18.43
CA THR A 492 -28.78 16.42 -17.69
C THR A 492 -28.16 17.48 -18.59
N GLU A 493 -28.20 18.72 -18.13
CA GLU A 493 -27.57 19.86 -18.79
C GLU A 493 -26.03 19.82 -18.70
N VAL A 494 -25.48 19.27 -17.61
CA VAL A 494 -24.05 19.39 -17.28
C VAL A 494 -23.30 18.08 -17.50
N GLY A 495 -23.53 17.03 -16.71
CA GLY A 495 -22.82 15.76 -16.81
C GLY A 495 -23.44 14.66 -15.94
N GLY A 496 -23.19 13.40 -16.28
CA GLY A 496 -23.83 12.24 -15.65
C GLY A 496 -25.29 12.10 -16.04
N GLY A 497 -25.58 11.82 -17.32
CA GLY A 497 -26.96 11.73 -17.82
C GLY A 497 -27.79 10.74 -17.02
N GLY A 498 -27.26 9.55 -16.76
CA GLY A 498 -27.86 8.59 -15.85
C GLY A 498 -27.45 8.86 -14.40
N VAL A 499 -26.17 8.61 -14.09
CA VAL A 499 -25.61 8.65 -12.74
C VAL A 499 -24.43 9.61 -12.69
N LEU A 500 -24.37 10.44 -11.65
CA LEU A 500 -23.15 11.19 -11.27
C LEU A 500 -22.72 10.76 -9.87
N ILE A 501 -21.43 10.42 -9.69
CA ILE A 501 -20.85 10.09 -8.39
C ILE A 501 -19.76 11.10 -8.04
N GLN A 502 -19.82 11.71 -6.86
CA GLN A 502 -18.88 12.74 -6.43
C GLN A 502 -18.58 12.69 -4.93
N ASP A 503 -17.35 12.33 -4.57
CA ASP A 503 -16.90 12.25 -3.16
C ASP A 503 -16.41 13.59 -2.58
N GLY A 504 -16.27 14.59 -3.44
CA GLY A 504 -15.94 15.96 -3.07
C GLY A 504 -14.48 16.25 -2.71
N TYR A 505 -13.56 15.30 -2.84
CA TYR A 505 -12.14 15.51 -2.48
C TYR A 505 -11.49 16.67 -3.25
N LEU A 506 -11.85 16.87 -4.52
CA LEU A 506 -11.32 17.94 -5.38
C LEU A 506 -12.24 19.17 -5.53
N LEU A 507 -13.33 19.27 -4.76
CA LEU A 507 -14.39 20.29 -4.94
C LEU A 507 -13.92 21.75 -4.82
N LYS A 508 -12.88 22.03 -4.00
CA LYS A 508 -12.34 23.39 -3.86
C LYS A 508 -11.75 23.95 -5.17
N TYR A 509 -11.46 23.08 -6.15
CA TYR A 509 -10.67 23.40 -7.35
C TYR A 509 -11.45 23.45 -8.65
N ALA A 510 -12.72 23.04 -8.65
CA ALA A 510 -13.66 23.43 -9.70
C ALA A 510 -13.80 24.99 -9.75
N GLY A 511 -13.40 25.65 -8.65
CA GLY A 511 -13.58 27.05 -8.24
C GLY A 511 -13.00 28.22 -9.06
N ASN A 512 -11.92 28.07 -9.83
CA ASN A 512 -11.19 29.25 -10.32
C ASN A 512 -10.69 29.15 -11.76
N GLU A 513 -11.14 30.13 -12.55
CA GLU A 513 -10.62 30.54 -13.85
C GLU A 513 -9.14 30.16 -14.07
N LYS A 514 -8.89 29.23 -15.01
CA LYS A 514 -7.63 29.11 -15.78
C LYS A 514 -6.32 29.14 -14.97
N LYS A 515 -6.30 28.74 -13.69
CA LYS A 515 -5.07 28.62 -12.89
C LYS A 515 -4.70 27.14 -12.66
N PRO A 516 -3.43 26.75 -12.83
CA PRO A 516 -2.97 25.42 -12.46
C PRO A 516 -3.16 25.18 -10.95
N VAL A 517 -3.75 24.06 -10.57
CA VAL A 517 -3.86 23.58 -9.17
C VAL A 517 -2.46 23.43 -8.57
N THR A 518 -2.14 24.09 -7.45
CA THR A 518 -0.83 24.01 -6.77
C THR A 518 -0.79 22.93 -5.67
N ALA A 519 0.37 22.69 -5.02
CA ALA A 519 0.45 21.71 -3.93
C ALA A 519 -0.27 22.17 -2.64
N ASP A 520 -0.38 23.49 -2.44
CA ASP A 520 -1.15 24.11 -1.35
C ASP A 520 -2.67 24.02 -1.61
N ASP A 521 -3.02 23.62 -2.83
CA ASP A 521 -4.35 23.42 -3.35
C ASP A 521 -4.80 21.94 -3.24
N TYR A 522 -4.43 21.22 -2.20
CA TYR A 522 -5.00 19.90 -1.90
C TYR A 522 -5.49 19.88 -0.46
N PRO A 523 -6.53 19.10 -0.13
CA PRO A 523 -6.82 18.80 1.27
C PRO A 523 -5.55 18.31 1.97
N LYS A 524 -5.28 18.77 3.20
CA LYS A 524 -4.11 18.30 3.98
C LYS A 524 -4.20 16.83 4.38
N VAL A 525 -5.35 16.23 4.16
CA VAL A 525 -5.74 14.86 4.46
C VAL A 525 -5.46 14.00 3.22
N SER A 526 -4.94 12.79 3.41
CA SER A 526 -4.77 11.86 2.29
C SER A 526 -6.11 11.40 1.71
N MET A 527 -6.14 11.08 0.42
CA MET A 527 -7.33 10.52 -0.24
C MET A 527 -7.91 9.31 0.50
N SER A 528 -7.05 8.43 1.02
CA SER A 528 -7.47 7.26 1.81
C SER A 528 -8.17 7.62 3.11
N GLU A 529 -7.71 8.67 3.80
CA GLU A 529 -8.35 9.15 5.02
C GLU A 529 -9.67 9.88 4.69
N TRP A 530 -9.72 10.61 3.57
CA TRP A 530 -10.95 11.24 3.07
C TRP A 530 -12.07 10.21 2.84
N GLN A 531 -11.78 9.14 2.09
CA GLN A 531 -12.73 8.08 1.77
C GLN A 531 -13.28 7.35 2.99
N THR A 532 -12.48 7.25 4.05
CA THR A 532 -12.94 6.62 5.29
C THR A 532 -14.06 7.44 5.96
N ARG A 533 -14.15 8.74 5.66
CA ARG A 533 -15.11 9.66 6.30
C ARG A 533 -16.22 10.14 5.38
N PHE A 534 -15.90 10.39 4.11
CA PHE A 534 -16.84 10.92 3.13
C PHE A 534 -16.82 10.09 1.85
N PRO A 535 -17.17 8.79 1.92
CA PRO A 535 -17.19 7.93 0.75
C PRO A 535 -18.24 8.42 -0.25
N GLY A 536 -17.94 8.30 -1.54
CA GLY A 536 -18.92 8.41 -2.62
C GLY A 536 -18.99 7.07 -3.33
N ARG A 537 -19.69 6.09 -2.75
CA ARG A 537 -19.69 4.69 -3.21
C ARG A 537 -20.82 4.41 -4.18
N PHE A 538 -20.47 3.74 -5.27
CA PHE A 538 -21.46 3.19 -6.20
C PHE A 538 -21.06 1.80 -6.66
N THR A 539 -21.91 0.82 -6.37
CA THR A 539 -21.73 -0.57 -6.77
C THR A 539 -22.87 -1.02 -7.67
N MET A 540 -22.57 -1.42 -8.90
CA MET A 540 -23.54 -2.01 -9.83
C MET A 540 -23.31 -3.52 -9.91
N ASN A 541 -24.25 -4.29 -9.35
CA ASN A 541 -24.28 -5.75 -9.38
C ASN A 541 -25.26 -6.31 -10.44
N GLY A 542 -26.06 -5.45 -11.10
CA GLY A 542 -27.04 -5.82 -12.12
C GLY A 542 -27.87 -4.61 -12.58
N GLY A 543 -28.92 -4.87 -13.36
CA GLY A 543 -29.83 -3.85 -13.91
C GLY A 543 -29.29 -3.15 -15.16
N SER A 544 -30.01 -2.12 -15.64
CA SER A 544 -29.68 -1.38 -16.86
C SER A 544 -29.58 0.13 -16.65
N ILE A 545 -28.55 0.76 -17.20
CA ILE A 545 -28.41 2.22 -17.31
C ILE A 545 -28.44 2.56 -18.80
N SER A 546 -29.58 3.03 -19.32
CA SER A 546 -29.75 3.14 -20.76
C SER A 546 -30.40 4.42 -21.27
N ARG A 547 -30.13 4.81 -22.52
CA ARG A 547 -30.81 5.96 -23.17
C ARG A 547 -30.74 7.27 -22.39
N ASN A 548 -29.74 7.43 -21.52
CA ASN A 548 -29.54 8.68 -20.78
C ASN A 548 -28.67 9.66 -21.57
N GLU A 549 -28.87 10.96 -21.36
CA GLU A 549 -28.20 11.99 -22.14
C GLU A 549 -27.53 13.08 -21.27
N ALA A 550 -26.25 13.34 -21.52
CA ALA A 550 -25.51 14.48 -20.98
C ALA A 550 -25.30 15.53 -22.08
N LEU A 551 -26.06 16.63 -22.00
CA LEU A 551 -26.18 17.61 -23.09
C LEU A 551 -24.97 18.54 -23.25
N GLY A 552 -24.22 18.78 -22.18
CA GLY A 552 -23.12 19.74 -22.16
C GLY A 552 -23.56 21.16 -22.54
N LYS A 553 -24.73 21.59 -22.03
CA LYS A 553 -25.34 22.90 -22.28
C LYS A 553 -25.85 23.45 -20.96
N TYR A 554 -25.54 24.70 -20.65
CA TYR A 554 -26.13 25.39 -19.51
C TYR A 554 -27.14 26.44 -20.01
N THR A 555 -28.43 26.20 -19.77
CA THR A 555 -29.52 27.04 -20.30
C THR A 555 -30.12 28.02 -19.28
N GLN A 556 -29.81 27.83 -17.99
CA GLN A 556 -30.32 28.66 -16.89
C GLN A 556 -29.38 29.84 -16.61
N GLY A 557 -29.79 31.08 -16.90
CA GLY A 557 -28.97 32.30 -16.74
C GLY A 557 -28.70 32.77 -15.30
N GLY A 558 -28.29 31.87 -14.39
CA GLY A 558 -27.86 32.20 -13.02
C GLY A 558 -26.45 32.82 -12.96
N SER A 559 -26.11 33.51 -11.86
CA SER A 559 -24.89 34.32 -11.70
C SER A 559 -23.56 33.53 -11.65
N ALA A 560 -23.59 32.21 -11.83
CA ALA A 560 -22.43 31.39 -12.14
C ALA A 560 -22.92 30.16 -12.90
N ALA A 561 -22.38 29.91 -14.10
CA ALA A 561 -22.49 28.58 -14.68
C ALA A 561 -21.88 27.56 -13.70
N PRO A 562 -22.47 26.36 -13.52
CA PRO A 562 -21.79 25.29 -12.82
C PRO A 562 -20.44 25.11 -13.48
N MET A 563 -19.43 24.93 -12.65
CA MET A 563 -18.03 25.22 -13.01
C MET A 563 -17.46 24.29 -14.09
N ASP A 564 -18.24 23.28 -14.49
CA ASP A 564 -17.88 22.12 -15.29
C ASP A 564 -19.04 21.75 -16.23
N VAL A 565 -19.44 22.65 -17.15
CA VAL A 565 -20.37 22.31 -18.25
C VAL A 565 -19.64 21.38 -19.22
N ASP A 566 -19.54 20.12 -18.82
CA ASP A 566 -18.60 19.20 -19.40
C ASP A 566 -19.24 18.18 -20.33
N GLY A 567 -20.57 18.00 -20.32
CA GLY A 567 -21.26 17.08 -21.22
C GLY A 567 -20.71 15.65 -21.17
N ASP A 568 -20.12 15.27 -20.04
CA ASP A 568 -19.38 14.02 -19.84
C ASP A 568 -20.27 12.97 -19.16
N GLY A 569 -20.05 11.70 -19.49
CA GLY A 569 -20.71 10.57 -18.83
C GLY A 569 -22.20 10.51 -19.15
N GLY A 570 -22.56 10.03 -20.34
CA GLY A 570 -23.97 9.91 -20.74
C GLY A 570 -24.71 8.94 -19.83
N GLY A 571 -24.13 7.75 -19.60
CA GLY A 571 -24.61 6.81 -18.59
C GLY A 571 -24.12 7.17 -17.20
N ILE A 572 -22.80 7.17 -16.98
CA ILE A 572 -22.19 7.35 -15.65
C ILE A 572 -21.02 8.35 -15.72
N LEU A 573 -21.02 9.34 -14.83
CA LEU A 573 -19.91 10.27 -14.59
C LEU A 573 -19.29 10.05 -13.20
N ILE A 574 -17.97 9.86 -13.14
CA ILE A 574 -17.26 9.44 -11.92
C ILE A 574 -16.25 10.50 -11.45
N TRP A 575 -16.49 10.99 -10.24
CA TRP A 575 -15.65 11.84 -9.41
C TRP A 575 -15.44 11.20 -8.03
N SER A 576 -15.18 9.89 -8.04
CA SER A 576 -14.93 9.09 -6.85
C SER A 576 -13.98 7.94 -7.17
N ASN A 577 -13.42 7.36 -6.13
CA ASN A 577 -12.50 6.23 -6.16
C ASN A 577 -13.13 4.90 -5.72
N GLU A 578 -14.37 4.93 -5.23
CA GLU A 578 -15.06 3.74 -4.73
C GLU A 578 -16.24 3.37 -5.65
N VAL A 579 -15.94 3.24 -6.95
CA VAL A 579 -16.93 2.87 -7.98
C VAL A 579 -16.61 1.50 -8.57
N TYR A 580 -17.58 0.59 -8.45
CA TYR A 580 -17.44 -0.82 -8.85
C TYR A 580 -18.57 -1.24 -9.80
N LEU A 581 -18.25 -1.49 -11.06
CA LEU A 581 -19.19 -1.99 -12.05
C LEU A 581 -18.93 -3.47 -12.29
N LYS A 582 -19.80 -4.33 -11.74
CA LYS A 582 -19.57 -5.79 -11.72
C LYS A 582 -20.44 -6.52 -12.74
N ALA A 583 -21.70 -6.12 -12.89
CA ALA A 583 -22.62 -6.72 -13.84
C ALA A 583 -23.78 -5.79 -14.22
N GLY A 584 -24.50 -6.16 -15.28
CA GLY A 584 -25.62 -5.39 -15.84
C GLY A 584 -25.29 -4.79 -17.21
N GLU A 585 -26.09 -3.84 -17.65
CA GLU A 585 -26.00 -3.24 -18.99
C GLU A 585 -25.93 -1.71 -18.93
N ILE A 586 -25.01 -1.13 -19.71
CA ILE A 586 -24.88 0.32 -19.92
C ILE A 586 -25.03 0.57 -21.42
N ALA A 587 -26.22 0.97 -21.86
CA ALA A 587 -26.59 0.90 -23.27
C ALA A 587 -27.20 2.19 -23.84
N HIS A 588 -26.89 2.53 -25.08
CA HIS A 588 -27.56 3.63 -25.81
C HIS A 588 -27.49 5.01 -25.13
N ASN A 589 -26.54 5.23 -24.23
CA ASN A 589 -26.37 6.53 -23.57
C ASN A 589 -25.58 7.47 -24.47
N THR A 590 -25.84 8.78 -24.34
CA THR A 590 -25.21 9.81 -25.16
C THR A 590 -24.56 10.87 -24.29
N ALA A 591 -23.27 11.13 -24.53
CA ALA A 591 -22.54 12.24 -23.94
C ALA A 591 -22.18 13.25 -25.02
N LYS A 592 -22.23 14.54 -24.69
CA LYS A 592 -21.81 15.59 -25.62
C LYS A 592 -20.30 15.54 -25.89
N ASN A 593 -19.49 15.29 -24.86
CA ASN A 593 -18.03 15.36 -24.93
C ASN A 593 -17.38 13.98 -24.73
N HIS A 594 -17.30 13.46 -23.51
CA HIS A 594 -16.57 12.21 -23.24
C HIS A 594 -17.44 11.14 -22.57
N GLY A 595 -17.23 9.87 -22.96
CA GLY A 595 -17.77 8.73 -22.21
C GLY A 595 -19.28 8.60 -22.36
N GLY A 596 -19.73 8.13 -23.52
CA GLY A 596 -21.16 7.93 -23.78
C GLY A 596 -21.75 6.99 -22.74
N GLY A 597 -21.11 5.85 -22.51
CA GLY A 597 -21.43 4.95 -21.40
C GLY A 597 -20.88 5.46 -20.07
N VAL A 598 -19.56 5.55 -19.93
CA VAL A 598 -18.89 5.91 -18.66
C VAL A 598 -17.75 6.91 -18.86
N HIS A 599 -17.65 7.91 -17.99
CA HIS A 599 -16.50 8.83 -17.93
C HIS A 599 -15.89 8.91 -16.52
N VAL A 600 -14.56 8.77 -16.41
CA VAL A 600 -13.80 9.03 -15.18
C VAL A 600 -13.07 10.38 -15.27
N LYS A 601 -13.43 11.31 -14.39
CA LYS A 601 -13.15 12.73 -14.61
C LYS A 601 -11.70 13.16 -14.54
N THR A 602 -10.93 12.64 -13.59
CA THR A 602 -9.53 13.03 -13.37
C THR A 602 -8.85 12.12 -12.34
N VAL A 603 -7.53 12.18 -12.25
CA VAL A 603 -6.75 11.57 -11.16
C VAL A 603 -6.99 12.36 -9.87
N PRO A 604 -7.22 11.70 -8.71
CA PRO A 604 -6.96 10.30 -8.42
C PRO A 604 -8.11 9.33 -8.69
N TYR A 605 -9.28 9.79 -9.16
CA TYR A 605 -10.51 9.00 -9.25
C TYR A 605 -10.34 7.71 -10.05
N HIS A 606 -10.98 6.65 -9.57
CA HIS A 606 -10.71 5.27 -9.96
C HIS A 606 -12.01 4.52 -10.19
N LEU A 607 -12.06 3.83 -11.31
CA LEU A 607 -13.14 2.95 -11.71
C LEU A 607 -12.60 1.52 -11.84
N SER A 608 -13.27 0.57 -11.19
CA SER A 608 -12.99 -0.85 -11.32
C SER A 608 -14.11 -1.58 -12.06
N LEU A 609 -13.77 -2.28 -13.15
CA LEU A 609 -14.64 -3.20 -13.90
C LEU A 609 -13.99 -4.57 -14.04
N SER A 610 -14.80 -5.59 -14.29
CA SER A 610 -14.31 -6.93 -14.65
C SER A 610 -15.30 -7.65 -15.54
N ARG A 611 -14.80 -8.51 -16.44
CA ARG A 611 -15.62 -9.34 -17.35
C ARG A 611 -16.61 -8.49 -18.15
N VAL A 612 -16.10 -7.39 -18.70
CA VAL A 612 -16.88 -6.41 -19.45
C VAL A 612 -16.83 -6.71 -20.95
N GLU A 613 -17.97 -6.59 -21.62
CA GLU A 613 -18.03 -6.44 -23.07
C GLU A 613 -18.21 -4.97 -23.43
N ILE A 614 -17.39 -4.46 -24.34
CA ILE A 614 -17.48 -3.09 -24.86
C ILE A 614 -17.63 -3.17 -26.37
N ARG A 615 -18.86 -3.02 -26.85
CA ARG A 615 -19.14 -3.21 -28.28
C ARG A 615 -20.05 -2.17 -28.90
N THR A 616 -19.87 -1.97 -30.20
CA THR A 616 -20.75 -1.13 -31.06
C THR A 616 -20.95 0.31 -30.60
N ASN A 617 -20.13 0.79 -29.66
CA ASN A 617 -20.12 2.17 -29.23
C ASN A 617 -19.51 3.07 -30.31
N LYS A 618 -19.92 4.35 -30.33
CA LYS A 618 -19.58 5.30 -31.39
C LYS A 618 -18.96 6.57 -30.84
N ALA A 619 -17.82 6.96 -31.41
CA ALA A 619 -17.20 8.27 -31.16
C ALA A 619 -17.27 9.14 -32.41
N SER A 620 -17.76 10.38 -32.29
CA SER A 620 -17.77 11.33 -33.40
C SER A 620 -16.39 11.95 -33.69
N ASN A 621 -15.41 11.70 -32.83
CA ASN A 621 -14.00 12.02 -33.01
C ASN A 621 -13.12 10.78 -32.82
N GLU A 622 -12.82 10.35 -31.60
CA GLU A 622 -11.79 9.34 -31.30
C GLU A 622 -12.20 8.35 -30.21
N GLY A 623 -11.72 7.10 -30.27
CA GLY A 623 -11.93 6.13 -29.20
C GLY A 623 -13.38 5.65 -29.13
N GLY A 624 -13.86 4.86 -30.09
CA GLY A 624 -15.24 4.39 -30.09
C GLY A 624 -15.56 3.54 -28.84
N GLY A 625 -14.71 2.55 -28.56
CA GLY A 625 -14.81 1.69 -27.38
C GLY A 625 -14.22 2.36 -26.14
N LEU A 626 -12.90 2.55 -26.14
CA LEU A 626 -12.12 3.11 -25.03
C LEU A 626 -11.38 4.38 -25.44
N TRP A 627 -11.37 5.40 -24.59
CA TRP A 627 -10.60 6.62 -24.80
C TRP A 627 -9.85 7.09 -23.55
N PHE A 628 -8.58 7.48 -23.69
CA PHE A 628 -7.73 7.96 -22.59
C PHE A 628 -7.03 9.28 -22.91
N CYS A 629 -7.22 10.25 -22.02
CA CYS A 629 -6.53 11.55 -22.01
C CYS A 629 -5.05 11.38 -21.60
N PRO A 630 -4.15 12.37 -21.83
CA PRO A 630 -2.72 12.24 -21.52
C PRO A 630 -2.38 11.98 -20.06
N ILE A 631 -3.28 12.34 -19.13
CA ILE A 631 -3.14 12.09 -17.68
C ILE A 631 -3.90 10.84 -17.22
N GLY A 632 -4.73 10.25 -18.09
CA GLY A 632 -5.54 9.08 -17.76
C GLY A 632 -4.69 7.83 -17.54
N ILE A 633 -4.88 7.19 -16.39
CA ILE A 633 -4.21 5.95 -16.01
C ILE A 633 -5.14 4.79 -16.37
N SER A 634 -4.58 3.71 -16.90
CA SER A 634 -5.36 2.54 -17.25
C SER A 634 -4.54 1.29 -16.96
N ASP A 635 -5.15 0.34 -16.25
CA ASP A 635 -4.66 -1.03 -16.05
C ASP A 635 -5.71 -1.97 -16.64
N ILE A 636 -5.50 -2.40 -17.89
CA ILE A 636 -6.48 -3.23 -18.61
C ILE A 636 -5.89 -4.62 -18.78
N TYR A 637 -6.58 -5.64 -18.29
CA TYR A 637 -6.15 -7.03 -18.37
C TYR A 637 -7.14 -7.82 -19.22
N PHE A 638 -7.01 -7.75 -20.55
CA PHE A 638 -8.01 -8.27 -21.49
C PHE A 638 -8.34 -9.76 -21.27
N GLU A 639 -7.34 -10.63 -21.02
CA GLU A 639 -7.54 -12.08 -20.79
C GLU A 639 -8.57 -12.42 -19.70
N GLU A 640 -8.65 -11.62 -18.64
CA GLU A 640 -9.60 -11.82 -17.53
C GLU A 640 -10.58 -10.65 -17.35
N GLY A 641 -10.56 -9.69 -18.28
CA GLY A 641 -11.10 -8.36 -18.05
C GLY A 641 -12.09 -7.90 -19.08
N ALA A 642 -11.77 -8.01 -20.37
CA ALA A 642 -12.53 -7.32 -21.41
C ALA A 642 -12.59 -8.05 -22.76
N LEU A 643 -13.79 -8.04 -23.34
CA LEU A 643 -14.03 -8.21 -24.76
C LEU A 643 -14.34 -6.83 -25.35
N VAL A 644 -13.57 -6.39 -26.34
CA VAL A 644 -13.80 -5.09 -27.01
C VAL A 644 -13.92 -5.35 -28.49
N THR A 645 -15.07 -5.07 -29.11
CA THR A 645 -15.34 -5.43 -30.51
C THR A 645 -16.30 -4.46 -31.18
N GLY A 646 -16.18 -4.30 -32.51
CA GLY A 646 -17.21 -3.63 -33.32
C GLY A 646 -17.49 -2.15 -33.00
N ASN A 647 -16.68 -1.49 -32.18
CA ASN A 647 -16.82 -0.06 -31.91
C ASN A 647 -16.32 0.76 -33.11
N THR A 648 -16.73 2.03 -33.19
CA THR A 648 -16.39 2.91 -34.33
C THR A 648 -16.04 4.33 -33.89
N ALA A 649 -15.06 4.94 -34.55
CA ALA A 649 -14.67 6.33 -34.37
C ALA A 649 -14.52 7.03 -35.73
N VAL A 650 -14.92 8.31 -35.82
CA VAL A 650 -14.82 9.04 -37.10
C VAL A 650 -13.39 9.34 -37.51
N ASN A 651 -12.48 9.61 -36.58
CA ASN A 651 -11.10 10.02 -36.89
C ASN A 651 -10.03 8.97 -36.56
N ALA A 652 -10.03 8.39 -35.36
CA ALA A 652 -9.04 7.38 -34.97
C ALA A 652 -9.49 6.53 -33.77
N GLY A 653 -8.98 5.30 -33.72
CA GLY A 653 -9.16 4.39 -32.59
C GLY A 653 -10.59 3.93 -32.41
N ASP A 654 -11.08 3.12 -33.33
CA ASP A 654 -12.40 2.49 -33.24
C ASP A 654 -12.63 1.79 -31.89
N ASP A 655 -11.72 0.91 -31.45
CA ASP A 655 -11.88 0.16 -30.20
C ASP A 655 -11.12 0.76 -29.03
N PHE A 656 -9.98 1.39 -29.30
CA PHE A 656 -9.12 1.98 -28.29
C PHE A 656 -8.42 3.22 -28.84
N TYR A 657 -8.41 4.30 -28.06
CA TYR A 657 -7.62 5.48 -28.36
C TYR A 657 -6.95 6.06 -27.10
N THR A 658 -5.70 6.49 -27.24
CA THR A 658 -5.00 7.29 -26.24
C THR A 658 -4.36 8.51 -26.89
N VAL A 659 -4.48 9.65 -26.23
CA VAL A 659 -3.88 10.92 -26.67
C VAL A 659 -2.38 10.95 -26.35
N GLU A 660 -1.59 11.61 -27.20
CA GLU A 660 -0.14 11.79 -27.00
C GLU A 660 0.18 12.63 -25.76
N LYS A 661 1.21 12.21 -25.00
CA LYS A 661 1.71 12.94 -23.83
C LYS A 661 2.74 13.99 -24.25
N ARG A 662 2.33 15.26 -24.34
CA ARG A 662 3.27 16.37 -24.61
C ARG A 662 4.28 16.51 -23.46
N LYS A 663 5.59 16.51 -23.78
CA LYS A 663 6.71 16.52 -22.82
C LYS A 663 6.82 17.80 -21.96
N ASP A 664 6.06 18.83 -22.31
CA ASP A 664 6.29 20.23 -21.96
C ASP A 664 5.05 20.95 -21.38
N THR A 665 3.91 20.27 -21.22
CA THR A 665 2.64 20.95 -20.87
C THR A 665 1.85 20.39 -19.68
N PHE A 666 2.24 19.27 -19.07
CA PHE A 666 1.53 18.74 -17.89
C PHE A 666 2.46 18.65 -16.67
N THR A 667 2.81 19.80 -16.11
CA THR A 667 3.11 19.90 -14.67
C THR A 667 1.79 20.20 -13.96
N THR A 668 1.00 19.18 -13.68
CA THR A 668 0.00 19.33 -12.62
C THR A 668 0.78 19.28 -11.32
N SER A 669 0.65 20.33 -10.51
CA SER A 669 1.25 20.44 -9.19
C SER A 669 0.49 19.56 -8.17
N LEU A 670 0.30 18.29 -8.55
CA LEU A 670 -0.12 17.20 -7.67
C LEU A 670 0.97 17.03 -6.62
N GLY A 671 0.68 17.50 -5.41
CA GLY A 671 1.60 17.55 -4.28
C GLY A 671 2.42 16.27 -4.14
N GLY A 672 3.72 16.41 -4.34
CA GLY A 672 4.73 15.60 -3.66
C GLY A 672 4.73 14.09 -3.92
N GLN A 673 4.49 13.62 -5.15
CA GLN A 673 5.19 12.49 -5.78
C GLN A 673 4.49 12.13 -7.10
N GLN A 674 5.00 12.67 -8.22
CA GLN A 674 4.76 12.07 -9.53
C GLN A 674 6.09 11.89 -10.24
N SER A 675 6.73 10.76 -9.93
CA SER A 675 7.68 10.14 -10.86
C SER A 675 6.90 9.83 -12.13
N GLN A 676 7.13 10.53 -13.23
CA GLN A 676 6.87 10.10 -14.62
C GLN A 676 5.98 8.85 -14.76
N VAL A 677 4.68 8.93 -14.38
CA VAL A 677 3.80 7.76 -14.48
C VAL A 677 3.28 7.75 -15.90
N ASN A 678 3.96 7.00 -16.75
CA ASN A 678 3.44 6.62 -18.04
C ASN A 678 2.41 5.53 -17.76
N GLY A 679 1.12 5.83 -17.91
CA GLY A 679 0.10 4.86 -17.52
C GLY A 679 0.29 3.54 -18.28
N ILE A 680 0.12 2.43 -17.57
CA ILE A 680 0.55 1.11 -18.03
C ILE A 680 -0.60 0.43 -18.77
N LEU A 681 -0.72 0.69 -20.07
CA LEU A 681 -1.64 -0.07 -20.88
C LEU A 681 -1.06 -1.47 -21.11
N TYR A 682 -1.58 -2.52 -20.47
CA TYR A 682 -1.28 -3.90 -20.86
C TYR A 682 -2.27 -4.33 -21.95
N MET A 683 -1.77 -4.65 -23.14
CA MET A 683 -2.61 -5.24 -24.20
C MET A 683 -2.06 -6.63 -24.51
N SER A 684 -2.78 -7.66 -24.08
CA SER A 684 -2.50 -9.04 -24.45
C SER A 684 -2.98 -9.33 -25.87
N ASP A 685 -2.35 -10.30 -26.52
CA ASP A 685 -2.82 -10.92 -27.76
C ASP A 685 -3.99 -11.90 -27.53
N LYS A 686 -4.58 -11.87 -26.33
CA LYS A 686 -5.74 -12.66 -25.95
C LYS A 686 -6.82 -11.82 -25.26
N THR A 687 -8.07 -12.13 -25.58
CA THR A 687 -9.28 -11.53 -25.00
C THR A 687 -9.81 -12.35 -23.82
N LEU A 688 -10.91 -11.90 -23.23
CA LEU A 688 -11.63 -12.59 -22.17
C LEU A 688 -11.89 -14.06 -22.57
N GLY A 689 -11.47 -15.01 -21.74
CA GLY A 689 -11.59 -16.44 -22.04
C GLY A 689 -10.45 -17.03 -22.89
N GLY A 690 -9.43 -16.23 -23.21
CA GLY A 690 -8.17 -16.69 -23.80
C GLY A 690 -8.16 -16.83 -25.32
N GLY A 691 -9.22 -16.41 -26.01
CA GLY A 691 -9.26 -16.34 -27.48
C GLY A 691 -8.27 -15.33 -28.04
N LYS A 692 -7.74 -15.55 -29.24
CA LYS A 692 -6.68 -14.70 -29.79
C LYS A 692 -7.27 -13.40 -30.33
N VAL A 693 -6.72 -12.25 -29.93
CA VAL A 693 -7.04 -10.93 -30.47
C VAL A 693 -5.85 -10.37 -31.24
N HIS A 694 -6.14 -9.86 -32.42
CA HIS A 694 -5.20 -9.09 -33.22
C HIS A 694 -5.51 -7.61 -33.06
N TRP A 695 -4.47 -6.81 -32.82
CA TRP A 695 -4.60 -5.37 -32.63
C TRP A 695 -3.92 -4.64 -33.78
N TYR A 696 -4.68 -3.82 -34.48
CA TYR A 696 -4.18 -3.07 -35.63
C TYR A 696 -4.13 -1.60 -35.35
N ALA A 697 -3.14 -0.93 -35.92
CA ALA A 697 -3.13 0.52 -35.97
C ALA A 697 -4.41 1.01 -36.68
N ASP A 698 -5.08 1.95 -36.02
CA ASP A 698 -6.22 2.69 -36.55
C ASP A 698 -6.04 4.17 -36.21
N ASN A 699 -4.93 4.73 -36.68
CA ASN A 699 -4.51 6.11 -36.45
C ASN A 699 -4.78 6.98 -37.68
N HIS A 700 -4.65 8.31 -37.53
CA HIS A 700 -4.74 9.24 -38.65
C HIS A 700 -3.88 8.81 -39.86
N GLY A 701 -4.52 8.36 -40.94
CA GLY A 701 -3.88 7.94 -42.19
C GLY A 701 -3.61 6.43 -42.32
N ASP A 702 -3.57 5.70 -41.21
CA ASP A 702 -3.26 4.27 -41.13
C ASP A 702 -4.46 3.53 -40.51
N ARG A 703 -5.64 3.67 -41.12
CA ARG A 703 -6.89 3.10 -40.58
C ARG A 703 -7.05 1.64 -40.96
N TYR A 704 -7.57 0.84 -40.04
CA TYR A 704 -7.90 -0.54 -40.34
C TYR A 704 -8.99 -0.61 -41.42
N ILE A 705 -8.74 -1.37 -42.48
CA ILE A 705 -9.71 -1.61 -43.56
C ILE A 705 -10.17 -3.07 -43.45
N ALA A 706 -11.47 -3.28 -43.23
CA ALA A 706 -12.03 -4.62 -43.14
C ALA A 706 -11.68 -5.47 -44.38
N GLY A 707 -11.15 -6.67 -44.16
CA GLY A 707 -10.79 -7.62 -45.22
C GLY A 707 -9.40 -7.43 -45.85
N THR A 708 -8.62 -6.43 -45.44
CA THR A 708 -7.18 -6.37 -45.78
C THR A 708 -6.36 -7.11 -44.72
N THR A 709 -5.24 -7.70 -45.13
CA THR A 709 -4.28 -8.30 -44.20
C THR A 709 -3.28 -7.22 -43.78
N PRO A 710 -3.22 -6.84 -42.51
CA PRO A 710 -2.31 -5.79 -42.06
C PRO A 710 -0.86 -6.24 -42.17
N GLU A 711 0.06 -5.30 -42.43
CA GLU A 711 1.48 -5.61 -42.59
C GLU A 711 2.12 -6.07 -41.27
N GLU A 712 1.68 -5.51 -40.13
CA GLU A 712 2.18 -5.84 -38.79
C GLU A 712 1.06 -5.77 -37.71
N ASP A 713 1.13 -6.65 -36.71
CA ASP A 713 0.20 -6.74 -35.57
C ASP A 713 0.82 -6.05 -34.33
N VAL A 714 0.03 -5.27 -33.60
CA VAL A 714 0.45 -4.61 -32.35
C VAL A 714 0.41 -5.63 -31.22
N THR A 715 1.52 -6.36 -31.07
CA THR A 715 1.62 -7.47 -30.11
C THR A 715 1.62 -7.07 -28.64
N SER A 716 1.99 -5.81 -28.32
CA SER A 716 1.85 -5.22 -26.98
C SER A 716 2.25 -3.75 -26.97
N ILE A 717 1.62 -2.96 -26.11
CA ILE A 717 2.03 -1.59 -25.79
C ILE A 717 2.47 -1.61 -24.33
N TYR A 718 3.58 -0.94 -24.01
CA TYR A 718 4.01 -0.71 -22.63
C TYR A 718 4.55 0.70 -22.55
N ASN A 719 4.30 1.39 -21.42
CA ASN A 719 4.97 2.64 -21.08
C ASN A 719 4.72 3.77 -22.12
N ARG A 720 3.55 4.42 -22.01
CA ARG A 720 3.01 5.40 -23.00
C ARG A 720 3.85 6.69 -23.13
N THR A 721 4.35 6.98 -24.34
CA THR A 721 4.78 8.34 -24.74
C THR A 721 4.05 8.90 -25.95
N ASN A 722 3.52 8.04 -26.84
CA ASN A 722 2.88 8.43 -28.10
C ASN A 722 1.36 8.16 -28.06
N ALA A 723 0.61 8.79 -28.96
CA ALA A 723 -0.80 8.45 -29.21
C ALA A 723 -0.93 7.06 -29.88
N TYR A 724 -1.98 6.33 -29.54
CA TYR A 724 -2.34 5.05 -30.17
C TYR A 724 -3.85 4.94 -30.32
N GLY A 725 -4.31 4.92 -31.56
CA GLY A 725 -5.62 4.45 -32.01
C GLY A 725 -5.50 3.04 -32.54
N LEU A 726 -6.36 2.15 -32.06
CA LEU A 726 -6.32 0.73 -32.37
C LEU A 726 -7.71 0.17 -32.70
N LYS A 727 -7.70 -0.84 -33.57
CA LYS A 727 -8.82 -1.72 -33.86
C LYS A 727 -8.49 -3.14 -33.42
N SER A 728 -9.44 -3.79 -32.77
CA SER A 728 -9.41 -5.22 -32.46
C SER A 728 -10.02 -6.05 -33.60
N GLN A 729 -9.44 -7.22 -33.87
CA GLN A 729 -10.01 -8.26 -34.71
C GLN A 729 -9.86 -9.62 -34.05
N LEU A 730 -10.95 -10.39 -34.01
CA LEU A 730 -11.01 -11.72 -33.43
C LEU A 730 -11.77 -12.69 -34.34
N GLU A 731 -11.58 -13.99 -34.14
CA GLU A 731 -12.44 -15.01 -34.74
C GLU A 731 -13.79 -15.07 -34.01
N GLN A 732 -14.88 -15.30 -34.75
CA GLN A 732 -16.23 -15.35 -34.15
C GLN A 732 -16.33 -16.36 -33.00
N LYS A 733 -15.71 -17.53 -33.11
CA LYS A 733 -15.72 -18.56 -32.05
C LYS A 733 -15.13 -18.04 -30.71
N ASP A 734 -14.15 -17.14 -30.80
CA ASP A 734 -13.45 -16.59 -29.63
C ASP A 734 -14.30 -15.49 -29.00
N ILE A 735 -15.05 -14.73 -29.82
CA ILE A 735 -16.11 -13.79 -29.38
C ILE A 735 -17.20 -14.58 -28.64
N ASP A 736 -17.76 -15.62 -29.25
CA ASP A 736 -18.83 -16.43 -28.65
C ASP A 736 -18.39 -17.05 -27.30
N THR A 737 -17.11 -17.39 -27.16
CA THR A 737 -16.54 -17.93 -25.91
C THR A 737 -16.39 -16.83 -24.85
N ALA A 738 -15.95 -15.65 -25.26
CA ALA A 738 -15.80 -14.48 -24.39
C ALA A 738 -17.16 -13.99 -23.87
N GLU A 739 -18.17 -13.90 -24.72
CA GLU A 739 -19.53 -13.46 -24.38
C GLU A 739 -20.17 -14.32 -23.28
N GLN A 740 -19.92 -15.64 -23.27
CA GLN A 740 -20.38 -16.54 -22.18
C GLN A 740 -19.79 -16.20 -20.81
N LEU A 741 -18.69 -15.46 -20.79
CA LEU A 741 -18.01 -15.04 -19.57
C LEU A 741 -18.41 -13.62 -19.15
N VAL A 742 -19.03 -12.83 -20.02
CA VAL A 742 -19.38 -11.43 -19.75
C VAL A 742 -20.42 -11.35 -18.64
N SER A 743 -20.23 -10.40 -17.72
CA SER A 743 -21.24 -10.04 -16.72
C SER A 743 -21.70 -8.60 -16.84
N LEU A 744 -20.87 -7.71 -17.41
CA LEU A 744 -21.17 -6.31 -17.65
C LEU A 744 -21.11 -5.99 -19.15
N ILE A 745 -22.13 -5.35 -19.70
CA ILE A 745 -22.19 -4.98 -21.12
C ILE A 745 -22.19 -3.46 -21.25
N VAL A 746 -21.31 -2.91 -22.09
CA VAL A 746 -21.26 -1.49 -22.45
C VAL A 746 -21.43 -1.38 -23.97
N VAL A 747 -22.64 -1.01 -24.41
CA VAL A 747 -23.07 -1.21 -25.80
C VAL A 747 -23.78 0.00 -26.40
N ASP A 748 -23.53 0.27 -27.68
CA ASP A 748 -24.27 1.28 -28.47
C ASP A 748 -24.29 2.70 -27.88
N ASN A 749 -23.35 3.03 -27.00
CA ASN A 749 -23.22 4.36 -26.42
C ASN A 749 -22.49 5.32 -27.36
N GLN A 750 -22.71 6.63 -27.20
CA GLN A 750 -22.23 7.65 -28.13
C GLN A 750 -21.60 8.84 -27.42
N ALA A 751 -20.46 9.33 -27.92
CA ALA A 751 -19.80 10.55 -27.44
C ALA A 751 -18.98 11.24 -28.52
N GLU A 752 -18.43 12.43 -28.26
CA GLU A 752 -17.36 12.98 -29.09
C GLU A 752 -16.10 12.11 -29.00
N SER A 753 -15.67 11.79 -27.78
CA SER A 753 -14.55 10.88 -27.54
C SER A 753 -14.89 9.80 -26.51
N GLY A 754 -14.50 8.55 -26.74
CA GLY A 754 -14.84 7.47 -25.79
C GLY A 754 -16.32 7.13 -25.80
N GLY A 755 -16.83 6.61 -26.93
CA GLY A 755 -18.25 6.26 -27.04
C GLY A 755 -18.71 5.34 -25.91
N GLY A 756 -17.95 4.28 -25.64
CA GLY A 756 -18.19 3.34 -24.54
C GLY A 756 -17.69 3.90 -23.21
N ILE A 757 -16.39 3.81 -22.98
CA ILE A 757 -15.75 4.23 -21.72
C ILE A 757 -14.61 5.22 -22.02
N SER A 758 -14.52 6.27 -21.22
CA SER A 758 -13.43 7.24 -21.29
C SER A 758 -12.85 7.56 -19.93
N ALA A 759 -11.57 7.95 -19.90
CA ALA A 759 -10.92 8.39 -18.67
C ALA A 759 -9.85 9.46 -18.85
N ASN A 760 -9.98 10.49 -18.01
CA ASN A 760 -8.88 11.33 -17.57
C ASN A 760 -8.31 10.85 -16.22
N GLY A 761 -9.10 10.08 -15.44
CA GLY A 761 -8.68 9.43 -14.21
C GLY A 761 -8.12 8.03 -14.44
N TRP A 762 -8.27 7.17 -13.44
CA TRP A 762 -7.79 5.79 -13.44
C TRP A 762 -8.92 4.81 -13.76
N ILE A 763 -8.70 3.90 -14.69
CA ILE A 763 -9.54 2.71 -14.90
C ILE A 763 -8.73 1.43 -14.67
N THR A 764 -9.31 0.47 -13.96
CA THR A 764 -8.85 -0.92 -13.95
C THR A 764 -9.91 -1.82 -14.56
N ILE A 765 -9.54 -2.64 -15.54
CA ILE A 765 -10.42 -3.63 -16.16
C ILE A 765 -9.84 -5.03 -15.99
N GLY A 766 -10.59 -5.92 -15.35
CA GLY A 766 -10.16 -7.27 -15.01
C GLY A 766 -9.23 -7.29 -13.79
N LYS A 767 -8.64 -8.46 -13.55
CA LYS A 767 -7.64 -8.64 -12.50
C LYS A 767 -6.27 -8.80 -13.11
N GLY A 768 -5.31 -8.02 -12.59
CA GLY A 768 -3.92 -8.17 -12.95
C GLY A 768 -3.32 -9.47 -12.42
N PRO A 769 -2.17 -9.89 -12.97
CA PRO A 769 -1.46 -11.04 -12.47
C PRO A 769 -1.08 -10.82 -11.00
N GLN A 770 -1.05 -11.91 -10.22
CA GLN A 770 -0.65 -11.82 -8.82
C GLN A 770 0.80 -11.32 -8.74
N PRO A 771 1.08 -10.21 -8.03
CA PRO A 771 2.43 -9.70 -7.92
C PRO A 771 3.31 -10.73 -7.21
N ILE A 772 4.57 -10.82 -7.64
CA ILE A 772 5.57 -11.68 -7.00
C ILE A 772 6.61 -10.85 -6.29
N GLN A 773 6.91 -11.20 -5.06
CA GLN A 773 8.04 -10.65 -4.33
C GLN A 773 9.27 -11.52 -4.58
N VAL A 774 10.33 -10.90 -5.07
CA VAL A 774 11.65 -11.51 -5.26
C VAL A 774 12.63 -10.82 -4.33
N THR A 775 13.41 -11.61 -3.60
CA THR A 775 14.45 -11.09 -2.72
C THR A 775 15.81 -11.22 -3.41
N LEU A 776 16.41 -10.09 -3.79
CA LEU A 776 17.79 -10.03 -4.28
C LEU A 776 18.74 -9.97 -3.10
N SER A 777 19.45 -11.06 -2.82
CA SER A 777 20.39 -11.13 -1.70
C SER A 777 21.85 -11.14 -2.14
N GLY A 778 22.73 -10.59 -1.30
CA GLY A 778 24.18 -10.73 -1.44
C GLY A 778 24.89 -10.90 -0.10
N GLU A 779 26.15 -11.27 -0.17
CA GLU A 779 27.02 -11.49 1.00
C GLU A 779 28.11 -10.42 1.08
N LYS A 780 28.45 -10.05 2.31
CA LYS A 780 29.59 -9.21 2.66
C LYS A 780 30.64 -10.03 3.39
N HIS A 781 31.84 -10.07 2.82
CA HIS A 781 33.00 -10.71 3.45
C HIS A 781 34.00 -9.63 3.87
N LEU A 782 34.46 -9.72 5.11
CA LEU A 782 35.55 -8.91 5.64
C LEU A 782 36.79 -9.78 5.72
N LEU A 783 37.81 -9.37 4.98
CA LEU A 783 39.08 -10.07 4.89
C LEU A 783 40.16 -9.28 5.63
N ASP A 784 41.07 -9.99 6.27
CA ASP A 784 42.34 -9.38 6.66
C ASP A 784 43.26 -9.25 5.44
N PHE A 785 44.40 -8.58 5.63
CA PHE A 785 45.42 -8.45 4.59
C PHE A 785 46.02 -9.79 4.13
N GLU A 786 45.76 -10.89 4.84
CA GLU A 786 46.20 -12.24 4.49
C GLU A 786 45.10 -13.03 3.75
N GLY A 787 43.92 -12.43 3.52
CA GLY A 787 42.79 -13.04 2.86
C GLY A 787 41.95 -13.94 3.78
N THR A 788 42.17 -13.87 5.10
CA THR A 788 41.40 -14.62 6.09
C THR A 788 40.15 -13.84 6.47
N GLN A 789 39.00 -14.50 6.36
CA GLN A 789 37.72 -13.91 6.77
C GLN A 789 37.61 -13.83 8.30
N PHE A 790 37.20 -12.69 8.85
CA PHE A 790 37.02 -12.48 10.29
C PHE A 790 35.74 -11.68 10.60
N ASN A 791 35.33 -11.63 11.88
CA ASN A 791 34.22 -10.83 12.40
C ASN A 791 34.75 -9.72 13.34
N PHE A 792 34.41 -8.44 13.13
CA PHE A 792 34.66 -7.34 14.09
C PHE A 792 33.42 -6.44 14.27
N SER A 793 33.37 -5.74 15.42
CA SER A 793 32.27 -4.89 15.86
C SER A 793 32.44 -3.43 15.41
N ASP A 794 31.30 -2.76 15.20
CA ASP A 794 31.07 -1.31 15.28
C ASP A 794 30.95 -0.49 13.98
N GLU A 795 31.14 -1.06 12.78
CA GLU A 795 30.90 -0.35 11.51
C GLU A 795 29.56 -0.70 10.83
N VAL A 796 29.07 0.17 9.94
CA VAL A 796 27.79 0.04 9.23
C VAL A 796 28.04 0.13 7.72
N PHE A 797 27.90 -0.99 7.01
CA PHE A 797 28.03 -1.04 5.55
C PHE A 797 26.72 -0.68 4.89
N ARG A 798 26.80 -0.02 3.72
CA ARG A 798 25.62 0.39 2.97
C ARG A 798 25.71 -0.09 1.53
N PHE A 799 24.61 -0.61 1.02
CA PHE A 799 24.50 -1.08 -0.36
C PHE A 799 23.44 -0.27 -1.07
N LYS A 800 23.65 -0.05 -2.37
CA LYS A 800 22.72 0.69 -3.23
C LYS A 800 22.21 -0.23 -4.33
N LEU A 801 20.90 -0.28 -4.49
CA LEU A 801 20.23 -0.85 -5.66
C LEU A 801 19.82 0.31 -6.58
N THR A 802 20.28 0.31 -7.81
CA THR A 802 19.95 1.35 -8.81
C THR A 802 19.20 0.70 -9.97
N ASP A 803 18.01 1.20 -10.29
CA ASP A 803 17.30 0.81 -11.51
C ASP A 803 18.07 1.35 -12.73
N THR A 804 18.41 0.46 -13.65
CA THR A 804 19.08 0.81 -14.92
C THR A 804 18.18 0.70 -16.14
N ASN A 805 16.93 0.31 -15.95
CA ASN A 805 15.94 0.49 -17.00
C ASN A 805 15.78 1.99 -17.26
N LEU A 806 15.25 2.37 -18.43
CA LEU A 806 14.87 3.76 -18.69
C LEU A 806 14.01 4.28 -17.52
N PRO A 807 14.22 5.52 -17.03
CA PRO A 807 13.51 6.03 -15.88
C PRO A 807 11.99 5.94 -16.11
N GLY A 808 11.28 5.29 -15.20
CA GLY A 808 9.81 5.13 -15.25
C GLY A 808 9.29 3.73 -15.61
N THR A 809 10.03 2.65 -15.34
CA THR A 809 9.50 1.29 -15.53
C THR A 809 8.54 0.93 -14.39
N LEU A 810 7.28 1.33 -14.54
CA LEU A 810 6.21 0.91 -13.65
C LEU A 810 5.86 -0.55 -13.96
N GLY A 811 5.89 -1.38 -12.92
CA GLY A 811 5.84 -2.83 -13.05
C GLY A 811 6.55 -3.55 -11.90
N TYR A 812 7.27 -2.80 -11.06
CA TYR A 812 7.78 -3.30 -9.79
C TYR A 812 7.75 -2.23 -8.68
N SER A 813 7.80 -2.66 -7.41
CA SER A 813 7.92 -1.81 -6.22
C SER A 813 8.92 -2.41 -5.24
N LEU A 814 9.54 -1.59 -4.39
CA LEU A 814 10.43 -2.08 -3.32
C LEU A 814 9.65 -2.10 -2.00
N SER A 815 9.41 -3.28 -1.41
CA SER A 815 8.48 -3.42 -0.26
C SER A 815 9.08 -3.04 1.09
N LYS A 816 10.40 -2.85 1.21
CA LYS A 816 11.01 -2.78 2.54
C LYS A 816 12.39 -2.12 2.62
N THR A 817 12.52 -0.88 2.17
CA THR A 817 13.60 0.03 2.64
C THR A 817 13.31 1.43 2.11
N THR A 818 13.57 2.46 2.91
CA THR A 818 13.59 3.86 2.48
C THR A 818 14.49 4.01 1.25
N SER A 819 13.91 4.06 0.05
CA SER A 819 14.52 4.51 -1.21
C SER A 819 15.94 4.00 -1.52
N SER A 820 16.05 2.98 -2.38
CA SER A 820 17.27 2.57 -3.13
C SER A 820 18.54 2.23 -2.32
N SER A 821 18.48 2.09 -0.99
CA SER A 821 19.66 1.76 -0.18
C SER A 821 19.32 0.90 1.05
N GLU A 822 20.20 -0.04 1.36
CA GLU A 822 20.12 -0.92 2.52
C GLU A 822 21.35 -0.72 3.42
N VAL A 823 21.12 -0.78 4.73
CA VAL A 823 22.11 -0.51 5.76
C VAL A 823 22.26 -1.76 6.63
N ILE A 824 23.41 -2.43 6.57
CA ILE A 824 23.69 -3.60 7.41
C ILE A 824 24.45 -3.14 8.67
N PRO A 825 23.88 -3.29 9.88
CA PRO A 825 24.60 -3.05 11.13
C PRO A 825 25.56 -4.21 11.47
N SER A 826 26.74 -3.89 12.01
CA SER A 826 27.79 -4.86 12.41
C SER A 826 27.40 -5.84 13.52
N SER A 827 26.27 -5.65 14.21
CA SER A 827 25.89 -6.46 15.38
C SER A 827 25.33 -7.85 15.03
N GLU A 828 25.15 -8.21 13.76
CA GLU A 828 24.68 -9.55 13.38
C GLU A 828 25.84 -10.56 13.26
N PRO A 829 25.83 -11.67 14.03
CA PRO A 829 26.93 -12.64 14.07
C PRO A 829 26.92 -13.63 12.88
N LYS A 830 26.38 -13.25 11.73
CA LYS A 830 26.36 -14.04 10.49
C LYS A 830 27.08 -13.25 9.40
N ILE A 831 27.69 -13.96 8.44
CA ILE A 831 28.20 -13.42 7.17
C ILE A 831 27.22 -12.32 6.71
N GLY A 832 27.66 -11.06 6.68
CA GLY A 832 26.75 -9.91 6.57
C GLY A 832 25.95 -10.01 5.28
N ALA A 833 24.67 -10.37 5.39
CA ALA A 833 23.80 -10.52 4.23
C ALA A 833 22.97 -9.25 4.08
N PHE A 834 22.90 -8.72 2.86
CA PHE A 834 21.89 -7.72 2.50
C PHE A 834 20.84 -8.38 1.61
N SER A 835 19.64 -7.82 1.61
CA SER A 835 18.54 -8.28 0.78
C SER A 835 17.63 -7.14 0.37
N PHE A 836 17.51 -6.93 -0.93
CA PHE A 836 16.51 -6.04 -1.50
C PHE A 836 15.25 -6.82 -1.87
N ASP A 837 14.12 -6.46 -1.28
CA ASP A 837 12.83 -7.01 -1.65
C ASP A 837 12.20 -6.22 -2.81
N ILE A 838 12.03 -6.89 -3.95
CA ILE A 838 11.50 -6.33 -5.21
C ILE A 838 10.19 -7.05 -5.55
N ASN A 839 9.07 -6.33 -5.55
CA ASN A 839 7.77 -6.85 -5.95
C ASN A 839 7.53 -6.54 -7.42
N PHE A 840 7.46 -7.55 -8.28
CA PHE A 840 7.06 -7.38 -9.68
C PHE A 840 5.56 -7.58 -9.81
N SER A 841 4.89 -6.63 -10.46
CA SER A 841 3.45 -6.65 -10.73
C SER A 841 3.13 -6.85 -12.21
N LEU A 842 4.15 -6.82 -13.09
CA LEU A 842 3.99 -6.99 -14.54
C LEU A 842 5.08 -7.89 -15.13
N PRO A 843 4.76 -8.66 -16.19
CA PRO A 843 5.76 -9.36 -16.98
C PRO A 843 6.65 -8.34 -17.70
N GLY A 844 7.94 -8.67 -17.90
CA GLY A 844 8.91 -7.76 -18.50
C GLY A 844 10.34 -8.12 -18.16
N THR A 845 11.28 -7.41 -18.76
CA THR A 845 12.70 -7.49 -18.41
C THR A 845 13.09 -6.26 -17.60
N TYR A 846 13.64 -6.48 -16.41
CA TYR A 846 14.03 -5.43 -15.46
C TYR A 846 15.50 -5.56 -15.13
N THR A 847 16.26 -4.49 -15.38
CA THR A 847 17.70 -4.43 -15.08
C THR A 847 18.00 -3.55 -13.87
N PHE A 848 18.90 -4.03 -13.00
CA PHE A 848 19.35 -3.33 -11.80
C PHE A 848 20.87 -3.40 -11.64
N ASP A 849 21.42 -2.37 -11.01
CA ASP A 849 22.80 -2.35 -10.55
C ASP A 849 22.86 -2.43 -9.02
N VAL A 850 23.72 -3.29 -8.49
CA VAL A 850 24.08 -3.31 -7.05
C VAL A 850 25.52 -2.86 -6.88
N THR A 851 25.72 -1.87 -6.00
CA THR A 851 27.04 -1.34 -5.65
C THR A 851 27.16 -1.16 -4.14
N GLU A 852 28.35 -1.39 -3.59
CA GLU A 852 28.68 -0.96 -2.23
C GLU A 852 28.88 0.57 -2.19
N ILE A 853 28.31 1.21 -1.17
CA ILE A 853 28.57 2.62 -0.89
C ILE A 853 29.80 2.69 0.02
N LYS A 854 30.85 3.34 -0.46
CA LYS A 854 32.07 3.58 0.32
C LYS A 854 31.75 4.23 1.67
N GLY A 855 32.20 3.62 2.76
CA GLY A 855 32.11 4.19 4.11
C GLY A 855 33.25 5.16 4.41
N ASP A 856 33.21 5.73 5.62
CA ASP A 856 34.09 6.83 6.05
C ASP A 856 35.42 6.37 6.67
N ASP A 857 35.53 5.09 7.08
CA ASP A 857 36.75 4.57 7.70
C ASP A 857 37.84 4.24 6.66
N GLU A 858 38.95 4.97 6.71
CA GLU A 858 40.12 4.79 5.84
C GLU A 858 40.90 3.51 6.13
N ALA A 859 40.63 2.79 7.24
CA ALA A 859 41.20 1.48 7.50
C ALA A 859 40.68 0.41 6.54
N TYR A 860 39.52 0.63 5.90
CA TYR A 860 38.94 -0.34 4.96
C TYR A 860 39.23 0.02 3.50
N GLN A 861 39.66 -1.00 2.75
CA GLN A 861 39.60 -0.97 1.29
C GLN A 861 38.27 -1.56 0.86
N TYR A 862 37.38 -0.69 0.37
CA TYR A 862 36.05 -1.06 -0.09
C TYR A 862 36.08 -1.74 -1.46
N ASP A 863 35.24 -2.75 -1.66
CA ASP A 863 35.04 -3.39 -2.96
C ASP A 863 34.37 -2.39 -3.92
N ASN A 864 34.99 -2.16 -5.08
CA ASN A 864 34.48 -1.26 -6.10
C ASN A 864 33.73 -1.98 -7.23
N ALA A 865 33.46 -3.28 -7.07
CA ALA A 865 32.70 -4.05 -8.03
C ALA A 865 31.30 -3.50 -8.23
N LYS A 866 30.79 -3.68 -9.45
CA LYS A 866 29.42 -3.37 -9.82
C LYS A 866 28.75 -4.63 -10.33
N TYR A 867 27.60 -4.97 -9.78
CA TYR A 867 26.84 -6.14 -10.22
C TYR A 867 25.64 -5.68 -11.05
N HIS A 868 25.53 -6.18 -12.28
CA HIS A 868 24.38 -5.99 -13.15
C HIS A 868 23.46 -7.21 -13.03
N ILE A 869 22.20 -6.98 -12.67
CA ILE A 869 21.17 -7.99 -12.53
C ILE A 869 20.12 -7.76 -13.59
N GLU A 870 19.80 -8.77 -14.38
CA GLU A 870 18.70 -8.74 -15.33
C GLU A 870 17.65 -9.77 -14.90
N TYR A 871 16.52 -9.30 -14.39
CA TYR A 871 15.32 -10.10 -14.12
C TYR A 871 14.48 -10.19 -15.39
N LYS A 872 14.04 -11.39 -15.74
CA LYS A 872 13.03 -11.67 -16.75
C LYS A 872 11.80 -12.26 -16.07
N ILE A 873 10.74 -11.46 -16.03
CA ILE A 873 9.45 -11.80 -15.44
C ILE A 873 8.50 -12.25 -16.55
N THR A 874 7.96 -13.46 -16.44
CA THR A 874 7.06 -14.05 -17.44
C THR A 874 5.77 -14.53 -16.79
N LEU A 875 4.66 -14.51 -17.52
CA LEU A 875 3.40 -15.08 -17.05
C LEU A 875 3.34 -16.58 -17.35
N ASN A 876 2.91 -17.39 -16.39
CA ASN A 876 2.58 -18.79 -16.65
C ASN A 876 1.12 -18.97 -17.12
N ALA A 877 0.73 -20.20 -17.42
CA ALA A 877 -0.64 -20.52 -17.86
C ALA A 877 -1.74 -20.25 -16.82
N ASP A 878 -1.38 -20.01 -15.56
CA ASP A 878 -2.30 -19.76 -14.44
C ASP A 878 -2.31 -18.27 -14.02
N ASN A 879 -1.82 -17.36 -14.86
CA ASN A 879 -1.67 -15.92 -14.58
C ASN A 879 -0.84 -15.57 -13.33
N VAL A 880 0.10 -16.45 -12.97
CA VAL A 880 1.11 -16.21 -11.93
C VAL A 880 2.41 -15.77 -12.58
N LEU A 881 2.98 -14.66 -12.11
CA LEU A 881 4.30 -14.21 -12.56
C LEU A 881 5.37 -15.22 -12.14
N GLN A 882 6.33 -15.46 -13.02
CA GLN A 882 7.52 -16.26 -12.78
C GLN A 882 8.74 -15.41 -12.99
N GLU A 883 9.74 -15.57 -12.14
CA GLU A 883 11.03 -14.89 -12.27
C GLU A 883 12.11 -15.83 -12.79
N SER A 884 13.02 -15.25 -13.57
CA SER A 884 14.35 -15.78 -13.82
C SER A 884 15.30 -14.60 -13.86
N HIS A 885 16.59 -14.80 -13.56
CA HIS A 885 17.55 -13.71 -13.61
C HIS A 885 18.96 -14.14 -13.98
N THR A 886 19.77 -13.17 -14.42
CA THR A 886 21.22 -13.32 -14.60
C THR A 886 21.96 -12.25 -13.82
N ILE A 887 23.15 -12.57 -13.29
CA ILE A 887 24.00 -11.66 -12.53
C ILE A 887 25.35 -11.57 -13.22
N LYS A 888 25.82 -10.36 -13.52
CA LYS A 888 27.13 -10.10 -14.14
C LYS A 888 27.94 -9.17 -13.24
N LYS A 889 29.16 -9.58 -12.88
CA LYS A 889 30.12 -8.75 -12.13
C LYS A 889 30.98 -7.94 -13.11
N GLU A 890 30.98 -6.62 -12.96
CA GLU A 890 31.92 -5.68 -13.57
C GLU A 890 33.01 -5.33 -12.55
N THR A 891 34.28 -5.53 -12.91
CA THR A 891 35.43 -5.17 -12.08
C THR A 891 36.22 -4.04 -12.73
N LEU A 892 36.40 -2.92 -12.02
CA LEU A 892 37.11 -1.75 -12.51
C LEU A 892 38.60 -1.85 -12.10
N GLN A 893 39.41 -2.63 -12.85
CA GLN A 893 40.86 -2.45 -13.16
C GLN A 893 41.56 -3.76 -13.59
N PRO A 894 42.62 -3.75 -14.45
CA PRO A 894 43.06 -2.71 -15.40
C PRO A 894 42.45 -2.89 -16.81
N THR A 895 41.58 -3.88 -17.00
CA THR A 895 40.77 -4.09 -18.22
C THR A 895 39.34 -4.36 -17.79
N GLN A 896 38.37 -3.57 -18.28
CA GLN A 896 36.95 -3.85 -18.04
C GLN A 896 36.63 -5.26 -18.54
N SER A 897 36.22 -6.12 -17.62
CA SER A 897 35.77 -7.47 -17.89
C SER A 897 34.47 -7.70 -17.14
N THR A 898 33.47 -8.20 -17.85
CA THR A 898 32.20 -8.63 -17.30
C THR A 898 32.18 -10.15 -17.28
N THR A 899 31.84 -10.72 -16.13
CA THR A 899 31.74 -12.19 -15.94
C THR A 899 30.40 -12.53 -15.31
N GLU A 900 29.71 -13.53 -15.85
CA GLU A 900 28.47 -14.06 -15.27
C GLU A 900 28.79 -14.85 -13.98
N VAL A 901 28.02 -14.62 -12.92
CA VAL A 901 28.25 -15.17 -11.59
C VAL A 901 26.93 -15.66 -10.98
N ASP A 902 27.01 -16.66 -10.09
CA ASP A 902 25.80 -17.22 -9.45
C ASP A 902 25.33 -16.40 -8.23
N LYS A 903 26.19 -15.56 -7.65
CA LYS A 903 25.88 -14.79 -6.43
C LYS A 903 26.62 -13.46 -6.33
N ILE A 904 26.06 -12.53 -5.58
CA ILE A 904 26.67 -11.24 -5.26
C ILE A 904 27.51 -11.37 -3.99
N VAL A 905 28.81 -11.09 -4.08
CA VAL A 905 29.73 -11.08 -2.93
C VAL A 905 30.60 -9.84 -2.99
N PHE A 906 30.56 -9.00 -1.96
CA PHE A 906 31.48 -7.89 -1.81
C PHE A 906 32.57 -8.23 -0.80
N GLU A 907 33.83 -8.00 -1.13
CA GLU A 907 35.00 -8.32 -0.29
C GLU A 907 35.73 -7.04 0.13
N ASN A 908 35.64 -6.66 1.41
CA ASN A 908 36.42 -5.54 1.94
C ASN A 908 37.65 -6.04 2.69
N VAL A 909 38.75 -5.29 2.58
CA VAL A 909 40.01 -5.60 3.27
C VAL A 909 40.28 -4.58 4.37
N HIS A 910 40.46 -5.01 5.61
CA HIS A 910 40.70 -4.13 6.77
C HIS A 910 42.18 -4.02 7.15
N ALA A 911 42.70 -2.79 7.27
CA ALA A 911 44.09 -2.43 7.55
C ALA A 911 44.25 -1.89 8.97
N PRO A 912 44.50 -2.74 9.99
CA PRO A 912 44.58 -2.25 11.36
C PRO A 912 45.76 -1.31 11.56
N LYS A 913 45.52 -0.22 12.30
CA LYS A 913 46.57 0.64 12.86
C LYS A 913 47.25 -0.07 14.03
N THR A 914 48.50 0.29 14.32
CA THR A 914 49.30 -0.23 15.42
C THR A 914 50.02 0.89 16.18
N SER A 915 50.62 0.55 17.32
CA SER A 915 51.44 1.47 18.11
C SER A 915 52.71 0.77 18.62
N VAL A 916 53.77 1.54 18.87
CA VAL A 916 55.05 1.02 19.36
C VAL A 916 55.45 1.77 20.62
N GLN A 917 55.43 1.08 21.75
CA GLN A 917 55.87 1.62 23.04
C GLN A 917 57.40 1.56 23.15
N VAL A 918 58.00 2.59 23.77
CA VAL A 918 59.44 2.67 24.04
C VAL A 918 59.68 3.06 25.49
N THR A 919 60.54 2.30 26.16
CA THR A 919 61.05 2.57 27.50
C THR A 919 62.56 2.73 27.47
N LYS A 920 63.09 3.70 28.20
CA LYS A 920 64.52 3.96 28.31
C LYS A 920 65.03 3.58 29.71
N VAL A 921 66.08 2.76 29.73
CA VAL A 921 66.76 2.27 30.93
C VAL A 921 68.21 2.76 30.94
N TRP A 922 68.70 3.11 32.13
CA TRP A 922 70.08 3.57 32.36
C TRP A 922 70.84 2.58 33.23
N ASN A 923 72.00 2.11 32.77
CA ASN A 923 72.92 1.25 33.49
C ASN A 923 74.23 2.00 33.75
N ASP A 924 74.20 2.91 34.72
CA ASP A 924 75.26 3.90 35.01
C ASP A 924 75.44 4.13 36.52
N ASN A 925 75.08 3.14 37.33
CA ASN A 925 75.09 3.20 38.80
C ASN A 925 74.35 4.43 39.36
N ASN A 926 73.13 4.67 38.87
CA ASN A 926 72.31 5.82 39.25
C ASN A 926 73.00 7.16 38.97
N ASN A 927 73.62 7.27 37.79
CA ASN A 927 74.33 8.45 37.32
C ASN A 927 75.47 8.90 38.28
N GLN A 928 76.21 7.96 38.87
CA GLN A 928 77.27 8.23 39.84
C GLN A 928 78.30 9.26 39.33
N ASP A 929 78.67 9.18 38.05
CA ASP A 929 79.70 10.03 37.44
C ASP A 929 79.14 11.33 36.82
N GLY A 930 77.83 11.58 36.97
CA GLY A 930 77.17 12.79 36.49
C GLY A 930 77.19 12.96 34.96
N LYS A 931 77.29 11.86 34.20
CA LYS A 931 77.43 11.86 32.73
C LYS A 931 76.14 11.60 31.96
N ARG A 932 75.05 11.22 32.64
CA ARG A 932 73.74 10.98 32.00
C ARG A 932 73.21 12.28 31.37
N PRO A 933 72.81 12.28 30.08
CA PRO A 933 72.20 13.44 29.44
C PRO A 933 70.77 13.69 29.97
N GLU A 934 70.29 14.93 29.82
CA GLU A 934 68.94 15.33 30.28
C GLU A 934 67.80 14.72 29.44
N SER A 935 68.09 14.38 28.17
CA SER A 935 67.15 13.77 27.25
C SER A 935 67.85 12.83 26.26
N VAL A 936 67.07 11.92 25.68
CA VAL A 936 67.45 11.14 24.50
C VAL A 936 66.35 11.23 23.46
N THR A 937 66.73 11.12 22.18
CA THR A 937 65.77 11.13 21.08
C THR A 937 65.78 9.77 20.40
N ILE A 938 64.61 9.14 20.35
CA ILE A 938 64.37 7.87 19.67
C ILE A 938 63.69 8.15 18.33
N LYS A 939 64.18 7.56 17.24
CA LYS A 939 63.52 7.58 15.93
C LYS A 939 62.86 6.24 15.65
N LEU A 940 61.71 6.28 14.99
CA LEU A 940 61.02 5.10 14.50
C LEU A 940 61.55 4.73 13.10
N LEU A 941 61.74 3.44 12.87
CA LEU A 941 62.06 2.90 11.56
C LEU A 941 60.94 1.95 11.12
N ALA A 942 60.53 2.03 9.86
CA ALA A 942 59.62 1.10 9.19
C ALA A 942 60.40 0.34 8.13
N ASP A 943 60.43 -0.99 8.21
CA ASP A 943 61.18 -1.87 7.29
C ASP A 943 62.65 -1.47 7.14
N GLY A 944 63.27 -1.07 8.27
CA GLY A 944 64.67 -0.63 8.31
C GLY A 944 64.94 0.78 7.76
N LYS A 945 63.90 1.54 7.39
CA LYS A 945 64.03 2.94 6.94
C LYS A 945 63.44 3.90 7.96
N VAL A 946 64.10 5.04 8.19
CA VAL A 946 63.62 6.08 9.12
C VAL A 946 62.26 6.62 8.64
N VAL A 947 61.30 6.70 9.56
CA VAL A 947 60.01 7.36 9.31
C VAL A 947 60.18 8.85 9.60
N GLU A 948 60.24 9.68 8.56
CA GLU A 948 60.47 11.13 8.72
C GLU A 948 59.41 11.78 9.62
N GLY A 949 59.86 12.68 10.50
CA GLY A 949 58.99 13.39 11.44
C GLY A 949 58.50 12.58 12.65
N LYS A 950 58.72 11.25 12.71
CA LYS A 950 58.30 10.41 13.85
C LYS A 950 59.49 10.15 14.79
N THR A 951 59.63 11.03 15.79
CA THR A 951 60.62 10.89 16.89
C THR A 951 59.95 11.00 18.26
N LEU A 952 60.55 10.38 19.29
CA LEU A 952 60.18 10.53 20.69
C LEU A 952 61.35 11.10 21.46
N THR A 953 61.11 12.19 22.21
CA THR A 953 62.08 12.69 23.19
C THR A 953 61.76 12.09 24.56
N LEU A 954 62.66 11.27 25.08
CA LEU A 954 62.52 10.64 26.40
C LEU A 954 63.35 11.42 27.41
N THR A 955 62.76 11.71 28.57
CA THR A 955 63.33 12.55 29.64
C THR A 955 62.96 11.99 31.00
N ALA A 956 63.57 12.49 32.07
CA ALA A 956 63.12 12.16 33.42
C ALA A 956 61.65 12.55 33.68
N ALA A 957 61.15 13.62 33.05
CA ALA A 957 59.79 14.13 33.26
C ALA A 957 58.70 13.18 32.72
N ASN A 958 58.98 12.43 31.64
CA ASN A 958 58.07 11.41 31.11
C ASN A 958 58.41 9.99 31.58
N ASN A 959 59.08 9.90 32.73
CA ASN A 959 59.57 8.64 33.31
C ASN A 959 60.38 7.80 32.31
N TRP A 960 61.05 8.44 31.35
CA TRP A 960 61.81 7.77 30.29
C TRP A 960 60.95 6.83 29.43
N THR A 961 59.68 7.16 29.22
CA THR A 961 58.74 6.37 28.40
C THR A 961 58.04 7.21 27.34
N GLY A 962 57.65 6.57 26.23
CA GLY A 962 56.84 7.20 25.17
C GLY A 962 56.28 6.16 24.21
N THR A 963 55.29 6.55 23.40
CA THR A 963 54.63 5.65 22.44
C THR A 963 54.50 6.33 21.08
N PHE A 964 54.86 5.61 20.01
CA PHE A 964 54.49 5.98 18.65
C PHE A 964 53.11 5.42 18.35
N SER A 965 52.09 6.28 18.27
CA SER A 965 50.71 5.91 17.95
C SER A 965 50.38 6.13 16.46
N ASP A 966 49.23 5.58 16.04
CA ASP A 966 48.65 5.74 14.69
C ASP A 966 49.59 5.33 13.56
N LEU A 967 50.22 4.17 13.73
CA LEU A 967 51.13 3.59 12.74
C LEU A 967 50.38 2.62 11.83
N ASP A 968 50.70 2.61 10.54
CA ASP A 968 50.12 1.63 9.62
C ASP A 968 50.65 0.23 9.94
N GLY A 969 49.77 -0.77 10.14
CA GLY A 969 50.23 -2.15 10.34
C GLY A 969 50.84 -2.79 9.08
N TYR A 970 50.43 -2.31 7.90
CA TYR A 970 50.75 -2.90 6.59
C TYR A 970 51.04 -1.83 5.54
N LYS A 971 51.94 -2.14 4.59
CA LYS A 971 52.23 -1.32 3.40
C LYS A 971 52.34 -2.22 2.18
N ALA A 972 51.55 -1.93 1.13
CA ALA A 972 51.51 -2.71 -0.11
C ALA A 972 51.36 -4.23 0.12
N GLY A 973 50.47 -4.62 1.04
CA GLY A 973 50.17 -6.02 1.35
C GLY A 973 51.21 -6.74 2.23
N LYS A 974 52.23 -6.05 2.75
CA LYS A 974 53.22 -6.62 3.68
C LYS A 974 53.17 -5.94 5.04
N LYS A 975 53.26 -6.72 6.12
CA LYS A 975 53.33 -6.21 7.49
C LYS A 975 54.58 -5.33 7.65
N ILE A 976 54.40 -4.12 8.16
CA ILE A 976 55.52 -3.20 8.38
C ILE A 976 56.32 -3.65 9.60
N ALA A 977 57.62 -3.87 9.43
CA ALA A 977 58.53 -4.18 10.51
C ALA A 977 58.99 -2.89 11.20
N TYR A 978 58.29 -2.49 12.28
CA TYR A 978 58.69 -1.35 13.08
C TYR A 978 59.84 -1.68 14.04
N THR A 979 60.88 -0.85 14.02
CA THR A 979 62.02 -0.90 14.95
C THR A 979 62.32 0.51 15.45
N VAL A 980 63.10 0.61 16.53
CA VAL A 980 63.49 1.90 17.10
C VAL A 980 65.00 2.01 17.17
N GLU A 981 65.50 3.23 17.01
CA GLU A 981 66.92 3.53 17.12
C GLU A 981 67.07 4.82 17.94
N GLU A 982 68.01 4.83 18.88
CA GLU A 982 68.38 6.05 19.59
C GLU A 982 69.37 6.85 18.75
N ILE A 983 69.14 8.16 18.64
CA ILE A 983 70.12 9.06 18.03
C ILE A 983 71.34 9.13 18.97
N THR A 984 72.47 8.57 18.55
CA THR A 984 73.69 8.42 19.36
C THR A 984 74.12 9.72 20.02
N ILE A 985 74.25 9.72 21.36
CA ILE A 985 74.89 10.80 22.14
C ILE A 985 76.14 10.21 22.81
N SER A 986 77.33 10.39 22.22
CA SER A 986 78.56 9.79 22.76
C SER A 986 79.17 10.64 23.88
N ASN A 987 79.06 10.16 25.12
CA ASN A 987 79.81 10.59 26.30
C ASN A 987 80.26 9.36 27.14
N GLY A 988 80.72 8.28 26.49
CA GLY A 988 81.12 7.03 27.17
C GLY A 988 79.99 6.03 27.43
N TYR A 989 78.84 6.19 26.74
CA TYR A 989 77.70 5.28 26.82
C TYR A 989 77.63 4.34 25.60
N GLU A 990 77.31 3.08 25.87
CA GLU A 990 77.00 2.04 24.88
C GLU A 990 75.49 1.77 24.86
N VAL A 991 74.87 1.78 23.67
CA VAL A 991 73.42 1.63 23.48
C VAL A 991 73.07 0.19 23.10
N SER A 992 72.02 -0.37 23.72
CA SER A 992 71.42 -1.64 23.31
C SER A 992 69.89 -1.50 23.24
N VAL A 993 69.26 -2.16 22.27
CA VAL A 993 67.79 -2.17 22.09
C VAL A 993 67.30 -3.62 22.18
N THR A 994 66.30 -3.86 23.01
CA THR A 994 65.68 -5.19 23.21
C THR A 994 64.16 -5.06 23.16
N GLY A 995 63.45 -6.17 22.95
CA GLY A 995 61.99 -6.19 22.82
C GLY A 995 61.52 -6.27 21.36
N THR A 996 60.21 -6.10 21.16
CA THR A 996 59.55 -6.18 19.85
C THR A 996 58.56 -5.04 19.69
N ALA A 997 58.11 -4.77 18.47
CA ALA A 997 57.05 -3.77 18.24
C ALA A 997 55.74 -4.12 18.99
N ALA A 998 55.43 -5.41 19.20
CA ALA A 998 54.22 -5.86 19.87
C ALA A 998 54.30 -5.73 21.40
N ASP A 999 55.46 -6.05 21.98
CA ASP A 999 55.68 -6.03 23.44
C ASP A 999 56.25 -4.69 23.94
N GLY A 1000 56.64 -3.81 23.02
CA GLY A 1000 57.39 -2.59 23.30
C GLY A 1000 58.91 -2.81 23.27
N TYR A 1001 59.63 -1.72 23.00
CA TYR A 1001 61.10 -1.70 22.98
C TYR A 1001 61.67 -1.12 24.27
N THR A 1002 62.71 -1.75 24.80
CA THR A 1002 63.55 -1.22 25.88
C THR A 1002 64.91 -0.82 25.32
N VAL A 1003 65.23 0.47 25.39
CA VAL A 1003 66.52 1.04 25.00
C VAL A 1003 67.36 1.21 26.26
N THR A 1004 68.50 0.53 26.37
CA THR A 1004 69.39 0.57 27.54
C THR A 1004 70.72 1.23 27.20
N ASN A 1005 71.12 2.25 27.96
CA ASN A 1005 72.45 2.86 27.87
C ASN A 1005 73.33 2.45 29.05
N THR A 1006 74.50 1.88 28.76
CA THR A 1006 75.50 1.44 29.76
C THR A 1006 76.72 2.35 29.75
N TYR A 1007 77.15 2.86 30.92
CA TYR A 1007 78.32 3.74 31.03
C TYR A 1007 79.62 2.98 31.34
N HIS A 1008 80.71 3.32 30.65
CA HIS A 1008 82.06 2.74 30.88
C HIS A 1008 83.11 3.83 31.16
N ALA A 1009 83.86 3.71 32.27
CA ALA A 1009 84.93 4.65 32.64
C ALA A 1009 86.29 4.30 31.97
N PRO A 1010 87.10 5.30 31.53
CA PRO A 1010 88.41 5.04 30.91
C PRO A 1010 89.50 4.60 31.92
N LYS A 1011 90.46 3.77 31.47
CA LYS A 1011 91.52 3.12 32.28
C LYS A 1011 92.91 3.75 32.06
N MET A 1012 93.75 3.85 33.10
CA MET A 1012 95.03 4.61 33.12
C MET A 1012 96.25 3.78 33.61
N GLY A 1013 97.49 4.23 33.35
CA GLY A 1013 98.79 3.60 33.67
C GLY A 1013 100.01 4.57 33.67
N GLY A 1014 101.25 4.06 33.56
CA GLY A 1014 102.49 4.87 33.55
C GLY A 1014 103.72 4.25 32.87
N ILE A 1015 104.87 4.94 32.92
CA ILE A 1015 106.19 4.48 32.43
C ILE A 1015 107.34 4.99 33.30
N THR A 1016 108.37 4.18 33.51
CA THR A 1016 109.57 4.46 34.31
C THR A 1016 110.82 4.14 33.49
N ILE A 1017 111.82 5.03 33.48
CA ILE A 1017 113.06 4.88 32.72
C ILE A 1017 114.25 4.91 33.68
N GLU A 1018 115.09 3.86 33.65
CA GLU A 1018 116.28 3.69 34.50
C GLU A 1018 117.57 3.66 33.67
N LYS A 1019 118.63 4.29 34.18
CA LYS A 1019 119.95 4.28 33.55
C LYS A 1019 121.04 3.59 34.38
N GLU A 1020 121.77 2.65 33.77
CA GLU A 1020 122.95 1.98 34.32
C GLU A 1020 124.20 2.17 33.43
N VAL A 1021 125.40 2.12 34.04
CA VAL A 1021 126.70 2.23 33.37
C VAL A 1021 127.61 1.16 33.96
N THR A 1022 128.22 0.32 33.11
CA THR A 1022 129.00 -0.86 33.49
C THR A 1022 130.30 -0.95 32.67
N GLY A 1023 131.15 -1.95 32.97
CA GLY A 1023 132.46 -2.13 32.31
C GLY A 1023 133.61 -1.45 33.06
N THR A 1024 134.82 -1.98 32.86
CA THR A 1024 136.03 -1.55 33.60
C THR A 1024 136.42 -0.10 33.35
N GLN A 1025 135.98 0.49 32.24
CA GLN A 1025 136.24 1.88 31.87
C GLN A 1025 134.96 2.75 31.80
N GLY A 1026 133.87 2.35 32.46
CA GLY A 1026 132.63 3.13 32.52
C GLY A 1026 132.68 4.33 33.49
N ASP A 1027 132.33 5.51 33.00
CA ASP A 1027 132.17 6.79 33.72
C ASP A 1027 130.74 6.92 34.27
N LYS A 1028 130.62 6.81 35.59
CA LYS A 1028 129.35 6.84 36.31
C LYS A 1028 128.74 8.23 36.45
N ASP A 1029 129.54 9.29 36.31
CA ASP A 1029 129.06 10.68 36.46
C ASP A 1029 128.59 11.29 35.14
N LYS A 1030 128.83 10.60 34.02
CA LYS A 1030 128.39 11.01 32.69
C LYS A 1030 126.86 11.05 32.61
N LYS A 1031 126.35 12.17 32.10
CA LYS A 1031 124.94 12.39 31.78
C LYS A 1031 124.61 11.83 30.40
N PHE A 1032 123.50 11.10 30.30
CA PHE A 1032 122.94 10.55 29.06
C PHE A 1032 121.55 11.14 28.83
N HIS A 1033 121.21 11.44 27.57
CA HIS A 1033 119.96 12.08 27.21
C HIS A 1033 118.99 11.08 26.58
N PHE A 1034 117.74 11.09 27.03
CA PHE A 1034 116.68 10.22 26.54
C PHE A 1034 115.52 11.02 25.99
N THR A 1035 114.96 10.56 24.87
CA THR A 1035 113.70 11.05 24.32
C THR A 1035 112.64 9.98 24.48
N VAL A 1036 111.53 10.31 25.14
CA VAL A 1036 110.34 9.46 25.32
C VAL A 1036 109.27 9.95 24.36
N THR A 1037 108.75 9.06 23.53
CA THR A 1037 107.71 9.36 22.54
C THR A 1037 106.51 8.44 22.75
N LEU A 1038 105.33 9.01 22.94
CA LEU A 1038 104.04 8.32 22.96
C LEU A 1038 103.41 8.34 21.56
N ASP A 1039 102.66 7.30 21.21
CA ASP A 1039 101.92 7.20 19.95
C ASP A 1039 100.76 8.19 19.89
N ASP A 1040 100.13 8.48 21.04
CA ASP A 1040 99.08 9.50 21.15
C ASP A 1040 99.69 10.90 21.28
N LYS A 1041 99.61 11.64 20.18
CA LYS A 1041 100.12 13.02 20.07
C LYS A 1041 99.23 14.06 20.75
N THR A 1042 98.04 13.70 21.22
CA THR A 1042 97.16 14.63 21.96
C THR A 1042 97.61 14.82 23.41
N ILE A 1043 98.46 13.92 23.93
CA ILE A 1043 98.93 13.97 25.31
C ILE A 1043 99.98 15.08 25.46
N SER A 1044 99.60 16.14 26.15
CA SER A 1044 100.48 17.23 26.55
C SER A 1044 100.25 17.59 28.02
N GLY A 1045 101.28 18.10 28.69
CA GLY A 1045 101.27 18.45 30.11
C GLY A 1045 102.25 17.62 30.94
N THR A 1046 102.23 17.86 32.25
CA THR A 1046 103.15 17.21 33.20
C THR A 1046 102.56 15.89 33.70
N TYR A 1047 103.30 14.80 33.52
CA TYR A 1047 102.96 13.46 34.01
C TYR A 1047 104.14 12.94 34.82
N GLY A 1048 104.00 12.98 36.15
CA GLY A 1048 105.10 12.66 37.06
C GLY A 1048 106.30 13.59 36.87
N ASP A 1049 107.47 12.99 36.63
CA ASP A 1049 108.77 13.65 36.41
C ASP A 1049 108.97 14.13 34.96
N MET A 1050 108.03 13.82 34.05
CA MET A 1050 108.15 14.10 32.61
C MET A 1050 107.14 15.16 32.17
N GLU A 1051 107.58 16.09 31.33
CA GLU A 1051 106.70 17.06 30.68
C GLU A 1051 106.57 16.68 29.20
N PHE A 1052 105.35 16.30 28.80
CA PHE A 1052 105.05 15.92 27.43
C PHE A 1052 104.52 17.12 26.66
N THR A 1053 105.06 17.33 25.46
CA THR A 1053 104.48 18.21 24.44
C THR A 1053 104.21 17.38 23.19
N ASN A 1054 102.95 17.31 22.77
CA ASN A 1054 102.51 16.48 21.65
C ASN A 1054 103.01 15.02 21.71
N GLY A 1055 102.92 14.43 22.90
CA GLY A 1055 103.36 13.06 23.17
C GLY A 1055 104.89 12.87 23.22
N VAL A 1056 105.70 13.93 23.30
CA VAL A 1056 107.17 13.79 23.40
C VAL A 1056 107.72 14.46 24.66
N ALA A 1057 108.61 13.79 25.38
CA ALA A 1057 109.34 14.32 26.54
C ALA A 1057 110.85 14.03 26.42
N GLU A 1058 111.70 14.95 26.89
CA GLU A 1058 113.15 14.76 26.96
C GLU A 1058 113.63 14.77 28.42
N ILE A 1059 114.49 13.81 28.79
CA ILE A 1059 115.03 13.65 30.14
C ILE A 1059 116.53 13.38 30.11
N ILE A 1060 117.22 13.63 31.23
CA ILE A 1060 118.67 13.43 31.38
C ILE A 1060 118.91 12.57 32.62
N LEU A 1061 119.63 11.46 32.47
CA LEU A 1061 119.93 10.54 33.57
C LEU A 1061 121.43 10.19 33.63
N LYS A 1062 121.95 10.01 34.85
CA LYS A 1062 123.27 9.44 35.16
C LYS A 1062 123.16 7.99 35.63
N HIS A 1063 124.30 7.35 35.93
CA HIS A 1063 124.32 6.00 36.50
C HIS A 1063 123.49 5.93 37.79
N GLY A 1064 122.50 5.04 37.80
CA GLY A 1064 121.61 4.76 38.94
C GLY A 1064 120.36 5.64 39.02
N GLU A 1065 120.18 6.63 38.13
CA GLU A 1065 119.00 7.51 38.16
C GLU A 1065 117.79 6.94 37.40
N LYS A 1066 116.59 7.37 37.82
CA LYS A 1066 115.29 7.02 37.19
C LYS A 1066 114.40 8.25 36.99
N ALA A 1067 113.50 8.19 36.02
CA ALA A 1067 112.40 9.15 35.83
C ALA A 1067 111.07 8.43 35.57
N ASN A 1068 109.95 8.95 36.08
CA ASN A 1068 108.63 8.31 36.02
C ASN A 1068 107.55 9.23 35.41
N ALA A 1069 106.63 8.67 34.64
CA ALA A 1069 105.39 9.33 34.23
C ALA A 1069 104.18 8.46 34.60
N THR A 1070 103.19 9.04 35.27
CA THR A 1070 101.98 8.34 35.77
C THR A 1070 100.70 9.04 35.32
N GLY A 1071 99.60 8.29 35.18
CA GLY A 1071 98.31 8.85 34.76
C GLY A 1071 98.21 9.02 33.24
N LEU A 1072 98.90 8.16 32.48
CA LEU A 1072 98.79 8.08 31.02
C LEU A 1072 97.69 7.07 30.65
N PRO A 1073 96.96 7.22 29.53
CA PRO A 1073 95.96 6.25 29.10
C PRO A 1073 96.59 4.85 28.90
N ALA A 1074 95.94 3.81 29.44
CA ALA A 1074 96.41 2.44 29.27
C ALA A 1074 96.29 2.02 27.80
N GLY A 1075 97.30 1.31 27.29
CA GLY A 1075 97.39 0.86 25.90
C GLY A 1075 98.09 1.83 24.94
N THR A 1076 98.39 3.07 25.37
CA THR A 1076 99.17 4.01 24.54
C THR A 1076 100.57 3.45 24.27
N GLY A 1077 100.97 3.35 23.00
CA GLY A 1077 102.33 2.91 22.64
C GLY A 1077 103.38 3.96 23.03
N TYR A 1078 104.59 3.50 23.39
CA TYR A 1078 105.73 4.35 23.72
C TYR A 1078 107.02 3.84 23.06
N THR A 1079 107.97 4.76 22.84
CA THR A 1079 109.35 4.49 22.41
C THR A 1079 110.30 5.41 23.17
N VAL A 1080 111.43 4.87 23.65
CA VAL A 1080 112.49 5.60 24.37
C VAL A 1080 113.80 5.43 23.61
N VAL A 1081 114.51 6.54 23.37
CA VAL A 1081 115.79 6.52 22.65
C VAL A 1081 116.85 7.24 23.46
N GLU A 1082 117.99 6.59 23.70
CA GLU A 1082 119.19 7.25 24.22
C GLU A 1082 119.97 7.91 23.08
N LYS A 1083 120.22 9.21 23.18
CA LYS A 1083 120.86 9.98 22.11
C LYS A 1083 122.32 9.61 21.88
N GLU A 1084 123.06 9.27 22.94
CA GLU A 1084 124.49 8.92 22.88
C GLU A 1084 124.76 7.42 22.70
N ALA A 1085 123.77 6.64 22.25
CA ALA A 1085 123.91 5.20 22.11
C ALA A 1085 125.17 4.80 21.31
N ASN A 1086 125.92 3.83 21.82
CA ASN A 1086 127.15 3.29 21.22
C ASN A 1086 128.25 4.33 20.90
N SER A 1087 128.23 5.49 21.56
CA SER A 1087 129.19 6.58 21.32
C SER A 1087 130.28 6.65 22.40
N ASN A 1088 131.40 7.33 22.12
CA ASN A 1088 132.50 7.54 23.06
C ASN A 1088 133.13 6.25 23.64
N GLY A 1089 133.07 5.17 22.87
CA GLY A 1089 133.59 3.85 23.24
C GLY A 1089 132.68 3.03 24.14
N TYR A 1090 131.46 3.50 24.45
CA TYR A 1090 130.45 2.65 25.09
C TYR A 1090 129.76 1.75 24.08
N THR A 1091 129.26 0.63 24.55
CA THR A 1091 128.26 -0.23 23.92
C THR A 1091 126.97 -0.12 24.74
N THR A 1092 125.89 0.31 24.10
CA THR A 1092 124.59 0.56 24.72
C THR A 1092 123.68 -0.63 24.48
N SER A 1093 123.03 -1.08 25.55
CA SER A 1093 121.97 -2.08 25.51
C SER A 1093 120.74 -1.54 26.23
N SER A 1094 119.56 -1.86 25.72
CA SER A 1094 118.27 -1.43 26.27
C SER A 1094 117.36 -2.64 26.49
N ILE A 1095 116.47 -2.51 27.48
CA ILE A 1095 115.38 -3.44 27.73
C ILE A 1095 114.08 -2.63 27.71
N ALA A 1096 113.10 -3.13 26.94
CA ALA A 1096 111.77 -2.55 26.79
C ALA A 1096 111.76 -1.09 26.33
N ASP A 1097 112.69 -0.69 25.46
CA ASP A 1097 112.77 0.65 24.86
C ASP A 1097 111.63 1.01 23.90
N LYS A 1098 110.72 0.07 23.65
CA LYS A 1098 109.41 0.30 23.04
C LYS A 1098 108.38 -0.66 23.63
N GLY A 1099 107.13 -0.21 23.75
CA GLY A 1099 106.05 -1.00 24.35
C GLY A 1099 104.73 -0.23 24.39
N THR A 1100 103.79 -0.66 25.23
CA THR A 1100 102.54 0.07 25.54
C THR A 1100 102.44 0.32 27.04
N ILE A 1101 101.73 1.39 27.43
CA ILE A 1101 101.46 1.70 28.83
C ILE A 1101 100.53 0.63 29.42
N PRO A 1102 100.95 -0.12 30.45
CA PRO A 1102 100.12 -1.18 31.03
C PRO A 1102 99.01 -0.59 31.90
N GLU A 1103 97.88 -1.30 32.00
CA GLU A 1103 96.77 -0.89 32.86
C GLU A 1103 97.17 -0.93 34.35
N ASN A 1104 96.85 0.13 35.09
CA ASN A 1104 97.03 0.26 36.55
C ASN A 1104 98.46 0.02 37.07
N SER A 1105 99.48 0.16 36.20
CA SER A 1105 100.90 -0.05 36.54
C SER A 1105 101.81 0.78 35.62
N SER A 1106 103.13 0.73 35.83
CA SER A 1106 104.11 1.43 34.98
C SER A 1106 104.96 0.45 34.16
N ALA A 1107 105.20 0.77 32.88
CA ALA A 1107 106.20 0.09 32.07
C ALA A 1107 107.63 0.41 32.55
N GLU A 1108 108.49 -0.59 32.74
CA GLU A 1108 109.87 -0.37 33.19
C GLU A 1108 110.86 -0.50 32.02
N VAL A 1109 111.51 0.62 31.69
CA VAL A 1109 112.50 0.72 30.61
C VAL A 1109 113.89 0.89 31.22
N LYS A 1110 114.86 0.08 30.80
CA LYS A 1110 116.23 0.15 31.34
C LYS A 1110 117.28 0.26 30.25
N PHE A 1111 118.17 1.23 30.38
CA PHE A 1111 119.32 1.41 29.50
C PHE A 1111 120.63 1.12 30.26
N THR A 1112 121.53 0.34 29.65
CA THR A 1112 122.83 -0.03 30.21
C THR A 1112 123.94 0.27 29.20
N ASN A 1113 124.88 1.15 29.58
CA ASN A 1113 126.06 1.45 28.76
C ASN A 1113 127.31 0.79 29.32
N HIS A 1114 127.97 -0.03 28.52
CA HIS A 1114 129.10 -0.87 28.89
C HIS A 1114 130.38 -0.54 28.09
N LYS A 1115 131.58 -0.59 28.68
CA LYS A 1115 132.85 -0.26 27.97
C LYS A 1115 134.04 -1.10 28.43
N ASP A 1116 134.53 -2.01 27.56
CA ASP A 1116 135.68 -2.95 27.72
C ASP A 1116 136.48 -3.15 26.37
N GLY A 1117 137.68 -3.76 26.35
CA GLY A 1117 138.60 -3.85 25.17
C GLY A 1117 138.49 -5.12 24.28
N VAL A 1118 138.74 -5.00 22.95
CA VAL A 1118 138.25 -5.89 21.84
C VAL A 1118 139.11 -7.13 21.49
N GLU A 1119 138.47 -8.27 21.10
CA GLU A 1119 139.05 -9.36 20.26
C GLU A 1119 138.01 -10.08 19.33
N THR A 1120 138.52 -10.77 18.28
CA THR A 1120 137.99 -11.03 16.90
C THR A 1120 137.29 -12.39 16.58
N PRO A 1121 136.67 -12.58 15.37
CA PRO A 1121 135.52 -13.49 15.08
C PRO A 1121 135.77 -14.66 14.07
N LYS A 1122 134.82 -15.63 13.92
CA LYS A 1122 134.51 -16.42 12.68
C LYS A 1122 133.27 -17.39 12.81
N PRO A 1123 132.74 -18.07 11.75
CA PRO A 1123 131.34 -17.94 11.29
C PRO A 1123 130.57 -19.27 10.92
N ASP A 1124 129.28 -19.15 10.53
CA ASP A 1124 128.42 -19.93 9.57
C ASP A 1124 128.42 -21.49 9.59
N PRO A 1125 127.31 -22.25 9.31
CA PRO A 1125 126.58 -22.21 8.02
C PRO A 1125 125.07 -22.65 8.02
N THR A 1126 124.40 -22.38 6.89
CA THR A 1126 123.11 -22.98 6.44
C THR A 1126 123.34 -24.37 5.79
N PRO A 1127 122.44 -25.40 5.83
CA PRO A 1127 121.36 -25.59 4.80
C PRO A 1127 120.14 -26.52 5.14
N LYS A 1128 119.13 -26.53 4.25
CA LYS A 1128 117.96 -27.47 4.01
C LYS A 1128 118.09 -28.93 4.54
N PRO A 1129 117.00 -29.71 4.88
CA PRO A 1129 115.90 -30.06 3.94
C PRO A 1129 114.50 -30.43 4.55
N THR A 1130 113.49 -30.59 3.68
CA THR A 1130 112.24 -31.41 3.80
C THR A 1130 112.57 -32.93 3.79
N PRO A 1131 111.64 -33.94 3.75
CA PRO A 1131 110.33 -34.26 4.39
C PRO A 1131 110.30 -35.72 4.98
N ASP A 1132 109.10 -36.24 5.31
CA ASP A 1132 108.62 -37.66 5.31
C ASP A 1132 108.65 -38.60 6.55
N THR A 1133 107.40 -38.94 6.99
CA THR A 1133 106.82 -40.28 7.40
C THR A 1133 107.35 -41.04 8.64
N PRO A 1134 106.64 -42.04 9.21
CA PRO A 1134 105.31 -42.65 8.93
C PRO A 1134 104.40 -42.63 10.20
N ASP A 1135 103.11 -42.98 10.24
CA ASP A 1135 102.52 -44.33 10.11
C ASP A 1135 100.97 -44.23 10.13
N ASP A 1136 100.36 -45.15 9.39
CA ASP A 1136 99.04 -45.78 9.57
C ASP A 1136 97.71 -45.07 9.23
N VAL A 1137 97.34 -45.36 7.98
CA VAL A 1137 96.08 -45.46 7.22
C VAL A 1137 95.23 -46.67 7.73
N PRO A 1138 93.97 -47.02 7.28
CA PRO A 1138 93.02 -46.43 6.31
C PRO A 1138 91.51 -46.32 6.70
N GLN A 1139 90.79 -45.51 5.88
CA GLN A 1139 89.54 -45.72 5.06
C GLN A 1139 88.42 -46.67 5.54
N THR A 1140 87.11 -46.52 5.28
CA THR A 1140 86.24 -46.10 4.14
C THR A 1140 84.85 -45.76 4.77
N GLY A 1141 83.93 -44.94 4.26
CA GLY A 1141 83.32 -44.93 2.93
C GLY A 1141 81.90 -45.58 2.97
N ASP A 1142 80.90 -44.77 2.64
CA ASP A 1142 79.78 -45.11 1.74
C ASP A 1142 78.32 -45.10 2.27
N THR A 1143 77.60 -44.26 1.54
CA THR A 1143 76.18 -44.08 1.29
C THR A 1143 75.56 -45.26 0.53
N SER A 1144 74.89 -46.21 1.20
CA SER A 1144 73.82 -47.08 0.60
C SER A 1144 73.44 -48.31 1.45
N ASN A 1145 73.06 -48.15 2.73
CA ASN A 1145 72.50 -49.28 3.49
C ASN A 1145 71.03 -49.08 3.88
N ILE A 1146 70.17 -49.44 2.92
CA ILE A 1146 68.71 -49.69 3.01
C ILE A 1146 68.35 -50.72 4.11
N SER A 1147 69.33 -51.38 4.75
CA SER A 1147 69.13 -52.30 5.89
C SER A 1147 68.90 -51.61 7.24
N LEU A 1148 69.30 -50.33 7.43
CA LEU A 1148 68.94 -49.56 8.63
C LEU A 1148 67.48 -49.06 8.57
N TRP A 1149 66.94 -48.92 7.36
CA TRP A 1149 65.52 -48.63 7.08
C TRP A 1149 64.65 -49.89 6.99
N ILE A 1150 65.24 -51.09 6.94
CA ILE A 1150 64.52 -52.39 6.99
C ILE A 1150 64.54 -52.99 8.41
N ALA A 1151 65.47 -52.59 9.29
CA ALA A 1151 65.50 -52.98 10.70
C ALA A 1151 64.48 -52.25 11.60
N LEU A 1152 63.82 -51.18 11.11
CA LEU A 1152 62.63 -50.59 11.72
C LEU A 1152 61.32 -51.00 11.01
N ALA A 1153 61.41 -51.51 9.78
CA ALA A 1153 60.26 -51.97 8.99
C ALA A 1153 59.96 -53.46 9.12
N CYS A 1154 60.78 -54.23 9.84
CA CYS A 1154 60.54 -55.64 10.07
C CYS A 1154 60.90 -56.05 11.50
N PHE A 1155 60.26 -55.38 12.47
CA PHE A 1155 59.36 -56.09 13.38
C PHE A 1155 58.20 -56.70 12.59
N SER A 1156 58.61 -57.56 11.66
CA SER A 1156 57.86 -58.38 10.76
C SER A 1156 57.01 -59.28 11.63
N VAL A 1157 55.71 -59.31 11.37
CA VAL A 1157 55.21 -60.28 10.39
C VAL A 1157 55.69 -61.67 10.80
N PHE A 1158 54.95 -62.32 11.70
CA PHE A 1158 54.33 -63.61 11.39
C PHE A 1158 53.24 -63.94 12.44
N GLY A 1159 52.34 -62.97 12.60
CA GLY A 1159 51.06 -63.11 13.30
C GLY A 1159 49.91 -62.87 12.35
N ILE A 1160 49.94 -63.56 11.20
CA ILE A 1160 48.76 -63.94 10.42
C ILE A 1160 48.24 -62.84 9.48
N ALA A 1161 48.99 -62.61 8.39
CA ALA A 1161 48.35 -62.81 7.09
C ALA A 1161 48.13 -64.34 6.97
N VAL A 1162 46.92 -64.77 6.58
CA VAL A 1162 46.43 -66.16 6.47
C VAL A 1162 45.22 -66.51 7.37
N ILE A 1163 44.45 -65.51 7.81
CA ILE A 1163 42.99 -65.60 7.60
C ILE A 1163 42.60 -64.35 6.80
N LEU A 1164 42.93 -64.34 5.51
CA LEU A 1164 42.09 -64.98 4.48
C LEU A 1164 40.71 -64.32 4.52
N PHE A 1165 40.59 -63.12 3.97
CA PHE A 1165 40.46 -62.94 2.51
C PHE A 1165 39.41 -63.91 1.98
N GLY A 1166 38.14 -63.53 2.13
CA GLY A 1166 37.05 -64.42 1.77
C GLY A 1166 35.66 -63.80 1.92
N ARG A 1167 35.20 -63.26 0.79
CA ARG A 1167 33.80 -62.99 0.39
C ARG A 1167 33.26 -61.62 0.79
N LYS A 1168 33.09 -60.64 -0.12
CA LYS A 1168 32.47 -60.64 -1.47
C LYS A 1168 30.97 -60.99 -1.42
N GLN A 1169 30.16 -59.96 -1.70
CA GLN A 1169 28.81 -59.95 -2.29
C GLN A 1169 27.61 -60.49 -1.48
N ARG A 1170 26.66 -59.60 -1.18
CA ARG A 1170 25.42 -59.36 -1.96
C ARG A 1170 24.72 -58.09 -1.43
N HIS A 1171 24.67 -57.00 -2.20
CA HIS A 1171 23.66 -56.65 -3.21
C HIS A 1171 22.28 -56.27 -2.66
N LYS A 1172 21.88 -55.02 -3.01
CA LYS A 1172 20.54 -54.61 -3.51
C LYS A 1172 19.40 -54.66 -2.47
N ARG A 1173 18.50 -53.68 -2.40
CA ARG A 1173 17.77 -52.99 -3.47
C ARG A 1173 17.09 -51.76 -2.83
N HIS A 1174 17.27 -50.59 -3.43
CA HIS A 1174 16.22 -49.84 -4.14
C HIS A 1174 15.07 -49.27 -3.30
N LYS A 1175 14.83 -48.00 -3.60
CA LYS A 1175 13.81 -47.07 -3.13
C LYS A 1175 14.13 -46.44 -1.82
#